data_AF-A0A553ASB1-F1
#
_entry.id   AF-A0A553ASB1-F1
#
_cell.length_a   1.000
_cell.length_b   1.000
_cell.length_c   1.000
_cell.angle_alpha   90.00
_cell.angle_beta   90.00
_cell.angle_gamma   90.00
#
_symmetry.space_group_name_H-M   'P 1'
#
loop_
_entity.id
_entity.type
_entity.pdbx_description
1 polymer ?
#
loop_
_entity_poly.entity_id
_entity_poly.type
_entity_poly.pdbx_seq_one_letter_code
_entity_poly.pdbx_strand_id
1 'polypeptide(L)'
;MCSPVTEVTMGQPFLVNSYQKNWQRSPVIMPQADGGFLIVWESYLNEYDEGPSATYVAGQYFDAGGSPIGSEFVIAGSDGTLSGSPELTQLPDGGMVITWIYDDYDDILTIDTEIHAMVVNADGSIRQDDFRADTVASNRAVRPVVTVTGDGGFVISFGADRSTTNFDQVYARAYTAQGEPKGQNFLLNTVIQDFDQLVTRGATLTDGRAVIIWNSEATIDDAGTGQNDIRASILNPDGSVLRTDFRLAPSIGGAGSNRNYGYDVTATADGGFVMVHQRWSWDYRNDHDADGTSIVMAFYGRNGNARTAEMLVYETDELLNDVRITQLQTGEIVVVWTQHSETPGDIGDDAYGRIFSASGQPLGPIFEIGVDLDEYTDQEGLEVEALVGGGFIVAYMDEGIDSDGEGVAARIYGRGTDGNDQMTVDASGYLAGLGGNDRLTGNGRSNRLDGGAGDDLLRDLAGGNDTLTGGSGKDSLQGGLGNDVLDGGAGFDTALFSGTAAIRVDLMVTGPQNTGQGRDILRGIEHVTADRGNDVLKGSAVANLLAGNGGRDLLVGRAGHDTLTGGAGNDTLSGDNGNDLLLGGLGSDTAIFDAAGGVRVNLNLTGVQATGQGTDQLAGIENLTGGAGADRLQGNTQANVLGGAGGNDTLTGWSGNDLLVGGGGHDRLAGGNGNDTLIGGGGADWLAGGNGADSFNFNTNSGNDRIVDFDAQADVIRIDVANPGAPGVSVSATAGGTLIAWGSNSVLVTNVTPGQLDDDALIFI
;
A
#
# COMPACT_ATOMS: atom_id res chain seq x y z
N MET A 1 -1.19 -26.36 -4.71
CA MET A 1 0.21 -26.73 -4.45
C MET A 1 0.98 -25.44 -4.60
N CYS A 2 1.38 -24.80 -3.49
CA CYS A 2 2.16 -23.57 -3.58
C CYS A 2 3.53 -23.92 -4.18
N SER A 3 3.96 -23.16 -5.19
CA SER A 3 5.36 -23.07 -5.58
C SER A 3 6.20 -22.71 -4.35
N PRO A 4 7.47 -23.14 -4.28
CA PRO A 4 8.36 -22.72 -3.20
C PRO A 4 8.38 -21.19 -3.15
N VAL A 5 8.00 -20.63 -2.01
CA VAL A 5 8.13 -19.19 -1.71
C VAL A 5 9.60 -18.97 -1.41
N THR A 6 10.23 -18.04 -2.12
CA THR A 6 11.59 -17.62 -1.80
C THR A 6 11.44 -16.73 -0.57
N GLU A 7 12.08 -17.06 0.55
CA GLU A 7 12.32 -16.04 1.58
C GLU A 7 13.25 -15.02 0.94
N VAL A 8 12.67 -13.95 0.38
CA VAL A 8 13.45 -12.74 0.09
C VAL A 8 13.67 -12.09 1.43
N THR A 9 14.80 -12.42 2.05
CA THR A 9 15.33 -11.61 3.16
C THR A 9 15.67 -10.27 2.56
N MET A 10 14.69 -9.36 2.54
CA MET A 10 14.91 -7.97 2.21
C MET A 10 16.06 -7.45 3.08
N GLY A 11 17.13 -7.03 2.43
CA GLY A 11 18.22 -6.31 3.08
C GLY A 11 19.43 -7.13 3.50
N GLN A 12 19.89 -8.09 2.69
CA GLN A 12 21.32 -8.40 2.66
C GLN A 12 21.94 -7.74 1.43
N PRO A 13 23.10 -7.07 1.57
CA PRO A 13 23.86 -6.61 0.43
C PRO A 13 24.19 -7.76 -0.53
N PHE A 14 24.15 -7.49 -1.83
CA PHE A 14 24.64 -8.41 -2.86
C PHE A 14 25.84 -7.80 -3.59
N LEU A 15 26.76 -8.67 -4.00
CA LEU A 15 27.92 -8.29 -4.80
C LEU A 15 27.48 -7.93 -6.23
N VAL A 16 27.90 -6.76 -6.70
CA VAL A 16 27.55 -6.21 -8.02
C VAL A 16 28.50 -6.70 -9.10
N ASN A 17 29.81 -6.67 -8.82
CA ASN A 17 30.87 -7.05 -9.74
C ASN A 17 31.10 -8.56 -9.78
N SER A 18 31.31 -9.11 -10.99
CA SER A 18 31.70 -10.52 -11.15
C SER A 18 33.21 -10.70 -11.23
N TYR A 19 33.92 -9.66 -11.67
CA TYR A 19 35.39 -9.58 -11.66
C TYR A 19 35.89 -8.94 -10.36
N GLN A 20 36.70 -9.68 -9.59
CA GLN A 20 37.18 -9.34 -8.23
C GLN A 20 38.72 -9.41 -8.16
N LYS A 21 39.42 -8.78 -9.10
CA LYS A 21 40.90 -8.69 -9.07
C LYS A 21 41.41 -7.26 -9.10
N ASN A 22 40.49 -6.34 -9.27
CA ASN A 22 40.73 -4.92 -9.40
C ASN A 22 39.95 -4.27 -8.27
N TRP A 23 40.49 -3.17 -7.79
CA TRP A 23 39.75 -2.28 -6.91
C TRP A 23 38.60 -1.62 -7.67
N GLN A 24 37.40 -1.64 -7.09
CA GLN A 24 36.17 -1.21 -7.75
C GLN A 24 35.39 -0.25 -6.86
N ARG A 25 35.08 0.93 -7.40
CA ARG A 25 34.58 2.06 -6.61
C ARG A 25 33.69 3.00 -7.43
N SER A 26 33.14 4.00 -6.74
CA SER A 26 32.28 5.05 -7.33
C SER A 26 31.10 4.47 -8.14
N PRO A 27 30.25 3.62 -7.53
CA PRO A 27 29.08 3.10 -8.22
C PRO A 27 28.09 4.22 -8.57
N VAL A 28 27.42 4.07 -9.71
CA VAL A 28 26.30 4.90 -10.13
C VAL A 28 25.15 4.01 -10.55
N ILE A 29 23.95 4.35 -10.11
CA ILE A 29 22.75 3.54 -10.30
C ILE A 29 21.86 4.19 -11.35
N MET A 30 21.30 3.38 -12.25
CA MET A 30 20.28 3.84 -13.18
C MET A 30 19.08 2.90 -13.19
N PRO A 31 17.96 3.31 -12.54
CA PRO A 31 16.69 2.61 -12.61
C PRO A 31 16.22 2.45 -14.07
N GLN A 32 15.61 1.32 -14.39
CA GLN A 32 15.07 1.02 -15.71
C GLN A 32 13.53 1.04 -15.71
N ALA A 33 12.94 1.30 -16.87
CA ALA A 33 11.48 1.37 -17.01
C ALA A 33 10.76 0.02 -16.79
N ASP A 34 11.47 -1.10 -16.92
CA ASP A 34 10.97 -2.44 -16.61
C ASP A 34 11.08 -2.80 -15.12
N GLY A 35 11.59 -1.90 -14.30
CA GLY A 35 11.80 -2.10 -12.87
C GLY A 35 13.14 -2.74 -12.51
N GLY A 36 13.96 -3.14 -13.49
CA GLY A 36 15.37 -3.48 -13.24
C GLY A 36 16.23 -2.24 -13.03
N PHE A 37 17.54 -2.41 -12.99
CA PHE A 37 18.51 -1.31 -12.88
C PHE A 37 19.86 -1.67 -13.50
N LEU A 38 20.62 -0.66 -13.95
CA LEU A 38 22.03 -0.79 -14.29
C LEU A 38 22.86 -0.20 -13.16
N ILE A 39 23.93 -0.90 -12.76
CA ILE A 39 24.98 -0.29 -11.93
C ILE A 39 26.24 -0.17 -12.79
N VAL A 40 26.87 0.99 -12.74
CA VAL A 40 28.14 1.32 -13.42
C VAL A 40 29.17 1.70 -12.37
N TRP A 41 30.42 1.30 -12.54
CA TRP A 41 31.50 1.59 -11.59
C TRP A 41 32.85 1.79 -12.29
N GLU A 42 33.79 2.42 -11.58
CA GLU A 42 35.20 2.48 -11.96
C GLU A 42 35.89 1.19 -11.50
N SER A 43 36.72 0.59 -12.35
CA SER A 43 37.59 -0.54 -12.01
C SER A 43 39.04 -0.19 -12.34
N TYR A 44 39.94 -0.36 -11.39
CA TYR A 44 41.37 -0.03 -11.54
C TYR A 44 42.26 -1.10 -10.89
N LEU A 45 43.45 -1.30 -11.45
CA LEU A 45 44.33 -2.41 -11.03
C LEU A 45 44.77 -2.29 -9.57
N ASN A 46 44.67 -3.41 -8.86
CA ASN A 46 45.28 -3.61 -7.56
C ASN A 46 46.82 -3.69 -7.71
N GLU A 47 47.57 -2.98 -6.88
CA GLU A 47 49.04 -2.83 -6.97
C GLU A 47 49.84 -4.15 -6.91
N TYR A 48 49.20 -5.29 -6.59
CA TYR A 48 49.83 -6.61 -6.48
C TYR A 48 49.83 -7.46 -7.76
N ASP A 49 49.14 -7.07 -8.84
CA ASP A 49 49.07 -7.85 -10.09
C ASP A 49 49.90 -7.20 -11.23
N GLU A 50 50.86 -7.95 -11.80
CA GLU A 50 51.73 -7.48 -12.89
C GLU A 50 51.00 -7.48 -14.25
N GLY A 51 50.12 -6.48 -14.48
CA GLY A 51 49.44 -6.21 -15.75
C GLY A 51 49.54 -4.72 -16.16
N PRO A 52 49.32 -4.37 -17.45
CA PRO A 52 49.30 -2.97 -17.87
C PRO A 52 48.17 -2.23 -17.14
N SER A 53 48.52 -1.09 -16.54
CA SER A 53 47.71 -0.14 -15.76
C SER A 53 46.42 0.30 -16.47
N ALA A 54 45.39 -0.54 -16.50
CA ALA A 54 44.12 -0.22 -17.13
C ALA A 54 42.99 0.04 -16.13
N THR A 55 42.74 1.33 -15.88
CA THR A 55 41.47 1.81 -15.35
C THR A 55 40.41 1.76 -16.44
N TYR A 56 39.23 1.23 -16.14
CA TYR A 56 38.09 1.17 -17.05
C TYR A 56 36.77 1.38 -16.33
N VAL A 57 35.74 1.74 -17.09
CA VAL A 57 34.37 1.83 -16.59
C VAL A 57 33.62 0.55 -16.96
N ALA A 58 33.01 -0.09 -15.99
CA ALA A 58 32.26 -1.34 -16.16
C ALA A 58 30.79 -1.17 -15.76
N GLY A 59 29.94 -2.09 -16.21
CA GLY A 59 28.53 -2.13 -15.82
C GLY A 59 27.92 -3.52 -15.84
N GLN A 60 26.82 -3.67 -15.10
CA GLN A 60 26.02 -4.91 -15.00
C GLN A 60 24.54 -4.55 -14.86
N TYR A 61 23.70 -5.13 -15.74
CA TYR A 61 22.25 -5.02 -15.62
C TYR A 61 21.72 -6.00 -14.58
N PHE A 62 20.69 -5.60 -13.84
CA PHE A 62 19.98 -6.41 -12.86
C PHE A 62 18.48 -6.38 -13.11
N ASP A 63 17.80 -7.48 -12.77
CA ASP A 63 16.35 -7.50 -12.67
C ASP A 63 15.86 -6.75 -11.42
N ALA A 64 14.54 -6.69 -11.24
CA ALA A 64 13.92 -5.99 -10.11
C ALA A 64 14.37 -6.51 -8.74
N GLY A 65 14.75 -7.80 -8.64
CA GLY A 65 15.20 -8.44 -7.41
C GLY A 65 16.70 -8.39 -7.17
N GLY A 66 17.47 -7.74 -8.05
CA GLY A 66 18.93 -7.68 -7.95
C GLY A 66 19.65 -8.92 -8.48
N SER A 67 19.00 -9.77 -9.28
CA SER A 67 19.71 -10.85 -10.00
C SER A 67 20.33 -10.31 -11.30
N PRO A 68 21.58 -10.66 -11.63
CA PRO A 68 22.26 -10.14 -12.82
C PRO A 68 21.62 -10.66 -14.11
N ILE A 69 21.38 -9.75 -15.05
CA ILE A 69 20.92 -10.03 -16.42
C ILE A 69 22.12 -9.95 -17.36
N GLY A 70 22.50 -11.09 -17.94
CA GLY A 70 23.67 -11.17 -18.82
C GLY A 70 24.99 -11.15 -18.05
N SER A 71 26.06 -10.75 -18.72
CA SER A 71 27.40 -10.66 -18.12
C SER A 71 27.84 -9.21 -17.95
N GLU A 72 28.71 -8.99 -16.97
CA GLU A 72 29.46 -7.75 -16.81
C GLU A 72 30.13 -7.32 -18.12
N PHE A 73 30.12 -6.03 -18.41
CA PHE A 73 30.66 -5.47 -19.65
C PHE A 73 31.45 -4.18 -19.39
N VAL A 74 32.46 -3.94 -20.23
CA VAL A 74 33.27 -2.72 -20.21
C VAL A 74 32.63 -1.67 -21.11
N ILE A 75 32.44 -0.48 -20.56
CA ILE A 75 31.84 0.68 -21.23
C ILE A 75 32.91 1.52 -21.93
N ALA A 76 34.00 1.84 -21.22
CA ALA A 76 35.09 2.70 -21.70
C ALA A 76 36.42 2.34 -21.05
N GLY A 77 37.55 2.76 -21.64
CA GLY A 77 38.90 2.64 -21.04
C GLY A 77 39.59 1.30 -21.18
N SER A 78 39.19 0.47 -22.15
CA SER A 78 39.82 -0.84 -22.38
C SER A 78 41.31 -0.79 -22.72
N ASP A 79 41.85 0.39 -23.07
CA ASP A 79 43.26 0.66 -23.35
C ASP A 79 44.03 1.18 -22.12
N GLY A 80 43.33 1.45 -21.02
CA GLY A 80 43.90 1.80 -19.73
C GLY A 80 44.27 3.27 -19.53
N THR A 81 43.66 4.17 -20.29
CA THR A 81 43.96 5.60 -20.26
C THR A 81 42.95 6.43 -19.46
N LEU A 82 41.96 5.78 -18.84
CA LEU A 82 40.93 6.45 -18.04
C LEU A 82 41.40 6.82 -16.64
N SER A 83 40.78 7.86 -16.11
CA SER A 83 40.97 8.33 -14.74
C SER A 83 39.64 8.85 -14.20
N GLY A 84 39.22 8.45 -13.00
CA GLY A 84 38.14 9.10 -12.27
C GLY A 84 36.75 8.49 -12.39
N SER A 85 35.83 9.03 -11.58
CA SER A 85 34.49 8.49 -11.35
C SER A 85 33.56 8.67 -12.56
N PRO A 86 32.91 7.60 -13.05
CA PRO A 86 31.91 7.73 -14.09
C PRO A 86 30.66 8.41 -13.54
N GLU A 87 29.94 9.13 -14.38
CA GLU A 87 28.59 9.63 -14.07
C GLU A 87 27.62 9.22 -15.18
N LEU A 88 26.35 8.99 -14.80
CA LEU A 88 25.37 8.34 -15.66
C LEU A 88 23.99 8.99 -15.51
N THR A 89 23.26 9.16 -16.61
CA THR A 89 21.84 9.53 -16.56
C THR A 89 21.05 8.91 -17.71
N GLN A 90 19.75 8.69 -17.49
CA GLN A 90 18.83 8.16 -18.50
C GLN A 90 18.10 9.29 -19.23
N LEU A 91 18.10 9.26 -20.55
CA LEU A 91 17.30 10.14 -21.39
C LEU A 91 15.83 9.70 -21.40
N PRO A 92 14.87 10.60 -21.67
CA PRO A 92 13.45 10.26 -21.69
C PRO A 92 13.04 9.18 -22.72
N ASP A 93 13.91 8.90 -23.69
CA ASP A 93 13.71 7.84 -24.69
C ASP A 93 14.30 6.47 -24.28
N GLY A 94 14.78 6.35 -23.04
CA GLY A 94 15.42 5.14 -22.49
C GLY A 94 16.90 5.03 -22.85
N GLY A 95 17.44 5.92 -23.70
CA GLY A 95 18.87 6.02 -23.94
C GLY A 95 19.63 6.50 -22.71
N MET A 96 20.95 6.43 -22.76
CA MET A 96 21.84 6.68 -21.63
C MET A 96 22.95 7.63 -22.04
N VAL A 97 23.37 8.49 -21.11
CA VAL A 97 24.57 9.32 -21.27
C VAL A 97 25.52 8.97 -20.15
N ILE A 98 26.75 8.60 -20.51
CA ILE A 98 27.80 8.21 -19.56
C ILE A 98 28.96 9.17 -19.77
N THR A 99 29.51 9.72 -18.69
CA THR A 99 30.71 10.56 -18.71
C THR A 99 31.85 9.93 -17.92
N TRP A 100 33.08 10.23 -18.32
CA TRP A 100 34.30 9.86 -17.63
C TRP A 100 35.40 10.90 -17.88
N ILE A 101 36.54 10.78 -17.20
CA ILE A 101 37.70 11.66 -17.40
C ILE A 101 38.84 10.85 -18.02
N TYR A 102 39.57 11.46 -18.96
CA TYR A 102 40.85 10.97 -19.48
C TYR A 102 41.99 11.79 -18.90
N ASP A 103 43.07 11.11 -18.51
CA ASP A 103 44.35 11.76 -18.22
C ASP A 103 45.19 11.80 -19.49
N ASP A 104 45.41 12.99 -20.05
CA ASP A 104 46.34 13.21 -21.16
C ASP A 104 47.73 13.53 -20.60
N TYR A 105 48.64 12.57 -20.72
CA TYR A 105 50.04 12.74 -20.37
C TYR A 105 50.80 13.35 -21.55
N ASP A 106 50.86 14.68 -21.61
CA ASP A 106 51.79 15.33 -22.55
C ASP A 106 53.25 15.22 -22.03
N ASP A 107 54.23 15.20 -22.93
CA ASP A 107 55.67 14.89 -22.72
C ASP A 107 56.41 15.86 -21.74
N ILE A 108 55.69 16.74 -21.04
CA ILE A 108 56.20 17.87 -20.24
C ILE A 108 55.75 17.80 -18.74
N LEU A 109 55.20 16.68 -18.26
CA LEU A 109 54.81 16.47 -16.85
C LEU A 109 53.68 17.40 -16.34
N THR A 110 52.85 17.93 -17.23
CA THR A 110 51.56 18.55 -16.87
C THR A 110 50.46 17.54 -17.14
N ILE A 111 49.64 17.23 -16.13
CA ILE A 111 48.46 16.37 -16.30
C ILE A 111 47.35 17.28 -16.84
N ASP A 112 47.01 17.15 -18.12
CA ASP A 112 45.81 17.76 -18.68
C ASP A 112 44.69 16.72 -18.60
N THR A 113 43.53 17.07 -18.04
CA THR A 113 42.39 16.15 -17.95
C THR A 113 41.25 16.57 -18.88
N GLU A 114 40.68 15.61 -19.60
CA GLU A 114 39.59 15.82 -20.56
C GLU A 114 38.31 15.11 -20.10
N ILE A 115 37.16 15.77 -20.22
CA ILE A 115 35.86 15.17 -19.92
C ILE A 115 35.28 14.62 -21.20
N HIS A 116 35.00 13.33 -21.19
CA HIS A 116 34.45 12.61 -22.32
C HIS A 116 33.08 12.08 -21.99
N ALA A 117 32.30 11.83 -23.04
CA ALA A 117 30.95 11.35 -22.95
C ALA A 117 30.62 10.43 -24.12
N MET A 118 29.66 9.54 -23.90
CA MET A 118 29.03 8.73 -24.93
C MET A 118 27.52 8.72 -24.72
N VAL A 119 26.78 8.64 -25.81
CA VAL A 119 25.34 8.42 -25.77
C VAL A 119 25.03 7.03 -26.32
N VAL A 120 24.24 6.27 -25.56
CA VAL A 120 23.83 4.91 -25.89
C VAL A 120 22.31 4.87 -26.04
N ASN A 121 21.80 4.04 -26.95
CA ASN A 121 20.37 3.77 -27.07
C ASN A 121 19.90 2.83 -25.95
N ALA A 122 18.57 2.75 -25.74
CA ALA A 122 17.98 1.83 -24.77
C ALA A 122 18.32 0.35 -25.02
N ASP A 123 18.67 -0.02 -26.27
CA ASP A 123 19.09 -1.37 -26.64
C ASP A 123 20.60 -1.62 -26.48
N GLY A 124 21.34 -0.68 -25.89
CA GLY A 124 22.79 -0.76 -25.70
C GLY A 124 23.62 -0.40 -26.94
N SER A 125 23.00 -0.11 -28.09
CA SER A 125 23.74 0.32 -29.27
C SER A 125 24.24 1.76 -29.13
N ILE A 126 25.48 2.02 -29.55
CA ILE A 126 26.08 3.37 -29.49
C ILE A 126 25.26 4.31 -30.39
N ARG A 127 24.72 5.38 -29.78
CA ARG A 127 24.00 6.46 -30.46
C ARG A 127 24.96 7.55 -30.92
N GLN A 128 25.89 7.91 -30.03
CA GLN A 128 27.01 8.79 -30.32
C GLN A 128 28.22 8.25 -29.58
N ASP A 129 29.25 7.93 -30.35
CA ASP A 129 30.53 7.43 -29.84
C ASP A 129 31.28 8.51 -29.07
N ASP A 130 32.36 8.13 -28.40
CA ASP A 130 33.20 8.98 -27.56
C ASP A 130 33.40 10.41 -28.12
N PHE A 131 32.97 11.42 -27.35
CA PHE A 131 33.18 12.83 -27.66
C PHE A 131 33.62 13.64 -26.44
N ARG A 132 34.56 14.57 -26.68
CA ARG A 132 35.04 15.50 -25.67
C ARG A 132 33.99 16.59 -25.36
N ALA A 133 33.64 16.73 -24.09
CA ALA A 133 32.60 17.63 -23.60
C ALA A 133 33.13 18.99 -23.12
N ASP A 134 34.34 19.02 -22.57
CA ASP A 134 35.05 20.24 -22.21
C ASP A 134 35.78 20.79 -23.45
N THR A 135 35.42 21.99 -23.88
CA THR A 135 36.14 22.68 -24.98
C THR A 135 36.82 23.96 -24.48
N VAL A 136 36.87 24.11 -23.15
CA VAL A 136 37.50 25.24 -22.49
C VAL A 136 38.97 24.91 -22.27
N ALA A 137 39.87 25.84 -22.60
CA ALA A 137 41.28 25.71 -22.22
C ALA A 137 41.43 25.78 -20.69
N SER A 138 41.64 24.63 -20.07
CA SER A 138 41.92 24.41 -18.64
C SER A 138 43.12 23.48 -18.50
N ASN A 139 43.85 23.60 -17.40
CA ASN A 139 44.89 22.65 -17.01
C ASN A 139 44.27 21.38 -16.42
N ARG A 140 43.05 21.47 -15.87
CA ARG A 140 42.37 20.33 -15.26
C ARG A 140 40.86 20.51 -15.32
N ALA A 141 40.13 19.54 -15.86
CA ALA A 141 38.69 19.40 -15.75
C ALA A 141 38.34 18.26 -14.77
N VAL A 142 37.37 18.48 -13.87
CA VAL A 142 37.03 17.55 -12.79
C VAL A 142 35.52 17.40 -12.58
N ARG A 143 35.12 16.22 -12.10
CA ARG A 143 33.78 15.90 -11.56
C ARG A 143 32.62 16.29 -12.50
N PRO A 144 32.56 15.70 -13.71
CA PRO A 144 31.43 15.90 -14.60
C PRO A 144 30.14 15.38 -13.96
N VAL A 145 29.04 16.12 -14.12
CA VAL A 145 27.69 15.64 -13.82
C VAL A 145 26.84 15.81 -15.05
N VAL A 146 26.02 14.80 -15.35
CA VAL A 146 25.07 14.85 -16.46
C VAL A 146 23.66 15.03 -15.91
N THR A 147 22.98 16.08 -16.34
CA THR A 147 21.59 16.36 -15.95
C THR A 147 20.70 16.47 -17.18
N VAL A 148 19.59 15.73 -17.19
CA VAL A 148 18.61 15.75 -18.29
C VAL A 148 17.89 17.10 -18.34
N THR A 149 17.59 17.56 -19.55
CA THR A 149 16.80 18.78 -19.78
C THR A 149 15.44 18.44 -20.37
N GLY A 150 14.41 19.22 -20.03
CA GLY A 150 13.02 18.94 -20.38
C GLY A 150 12.69 18.97 -21.88
N ASP A 151 13.60 19.42 -22.73
CA ASP A 151 13.51 19.28 -24.18
C ASP A 151 13.98 17.91 -24.71
N GLY A 152 14.33 16.99 -23.82
CA GLY A 152 14.82 15.64 -24.12
C GLY A 152 16.34 15.53 -24.30
N GLY A 153 17.07 16.66 -24.25
CA GLY A 153 18.53 16.66 -24.23
C GLY A 153 19.12 16.52 -22.82
N PHE A 154 20.37 16.95 -22.68
CA PHE A 154 21.10 16.92 -21.40
C PHE A 154 22.11 18.08 -21.31
N VAL A 155 22.60 18.33 -20.10
CA VAL A 155 23.68 19.27 -19.80
C VAL A 155 24.77 18.52 -19.07
N ILE A 156 26.02 18.72 -19.49
CA ILE A 156 27.20 18.27 -18.74
C ILE A 156 27.77 19.48 -18.00
N SER A 157 27.79 19.45 -16.68
CA SER A 157 28.45 20.44 -15.82
C SER A 157 29.74 19.90 -15.22
N PHE A 158 30.74 20.76 -15.01
CA PHE A 158 32.05 20.36 -14.51
C PHE A 158 32.83 21.53 -13.90
N GLY A 159 33.79 21.20 -13.03
CA GLY A 159 34.81 22.14 -12.55
C GLY A 159 35.99 22.21 -13.52
N ALA A 160 36.56 23.39 -13.72
CA ALA A 160 37.75 23.59 -14.55
C ALA A 160 38.77 24.53 -13.91
N ASP A 161 40.00 24.05 -13.67
CA ASP A 161 41.14 24.86 -13.22
C ASP A 161 41.87 25.46 -14.42
N ARG A 162 42.05 26.78 -14.42
CA ARG A 162 42.68 27.54 -15.50
C ARG A 162 44.02 28.15 -15.11
N SER A 163 44.55 27.87 -13.91
CA SER A 163 45.73 28.54 -13.38
C SER A 163 46.71 27.57 -12.72
N THR A 164 47.89 28.08 -12.32
CA THR A 164 48.84 27.36 -11.47
C THR A 164 48.61 27.63 -9.97
N THR A 165 47.48 28.27 -9.60
CA THR A 165 47.23 28.83 -8.26
C THR A 165 45.81 28.56 -7.73
N ASN A 166 45.14 27.49 -8.18
CA ASN A 166 43.87 26.96 -7.65
C ASN A 166 42.64 27.87 -7.85
N PHE A 167 42.21 28.13 -9.08
CA PHE A 167 40.94 28.81 -9.33
C PHE A 167 40.03 27.94 -10.19
N ASP A 168 39.08 27.28 -9.53
CA ASP A 168 38.13 26.41 -10.19
C ASP A 168 36.91 27.23 -10.66
N GLN A 169 36.54 27.06 -11.92
CA GLN A 169 35.33 27.64 -12.51
C GLN A 169 34.31 26.55 -12.82
N VAL A 170 33.02 26.80 -12.57
CA VAL A 170 31.95 25.87 -12.91
C VAL A 170 31.47 26.16 -14.33
N TYR A 171 31.69 25.22 -15.24
CA TYR A 171 31.17 25.28 -16.59
C TYR A 171 30.02 24.31 -16.79
N ALA A 172 29.21 24.59 -17.80
CA ALA A 172 28.23 23.67 -18.33
C ALA A 172 28.14 23.77 -19.85
N ARG A 173 27.66 22.70 -20.50
CA ARG A 173 27.32 22.70 -21.92
C ARG A 173 26.09 21.84 -22.16
N ALA A 174 25.15 22.38 -22.93
CA ALA A 174 23.92 21.71 -23.30
C ALA A 174 24.08 20.94 -24.60
N TYR A 175 23.42 19.79 -24.69
CA TYR A 175 23.45 18.85 -25.79
C TYR A 175 22.03 18.38 -26.15
N THR A 176 21.83 17.94 -27.39
CA THR A 176 20.59 17.26 -27.81
C THR A 176 20.57 15.80 -27.32
N ALA A 177 19.45 15.09 -27.47
CA ALA A 177 19.36 13.65 -27.16
C ALA A 177 20.29 12.77 -28.02
N GLN A 178 20.79 13.32 -29.13
CA GLN A 178 21.79 12.71 -30.02
C GLN A 178 23.22 13.09 -29.62
N GLY A 179 23.36 13.86 -28.54
CA GLY A 179 24.58 14.47 -27.99
C GLY A 179 25.30 15.44 -28.94
N GLU A 180 24.54 16.08 -29.83
CA GLU A 180 25.02 17.24 -30.58
C GLU A 180 25.04 18.48 -29.66
N PRO A 181 26.13 19.26 -29.62
CA PRO A 181 26.20 20.42 -28.74
C PRO A 181 25.26 21.53 -29.19
N LYS A 182 24.45 22.05 -28.26
CA LYS A 182 23.54 23.19 -28.48
C LYS A 182 24.23 24.56 -28.39
N GLY A 183 25.53 24.58 -28.08
CA GLY A 183 26.31 25.80 -27.94
C GLY A 183 27.76 25.54 -27.49
N GLN A 184 28.43 26.60 -27.04
CA GLN A 184 29.74 26.54 -26.39
C GLN A 184 29.58 26.29 -24.88
N ASN A 185 30.66 25.93 -24.19
CA ASN A 185 30.65 25.92 -22.72
C ASN A 185 30.33 27.32 -22.18
N PHE A 186 29.50 27.39 -21.14
CA PHE A 186 29.12 28.62 -20.47
C PHE A 186 29.35 28.50 -18.95
N LEU A 187 29.60 29.62 -18.28
CA LEU A 187 29.83 29.67 -16.85
C LEU A 187 28.51 29.55 -16.07
N LEU A 188 28.53 28.78 -14.98
CA LEU A 188 27.45 28.72 -13.98
C LEU A 188 27.73 29.62 -12.77
N ASN A 189 29.00 29.80 -12.38
CA ASN A 189 29.41 30.70 -11.31
C ASN A 189 29.77 32.10 -11.86
N THR A 190 29.54 33.12 -11.04
CA THR A 190 29.94 34.52 -11.31
C THR A 190 31.13 34.96 -10.48
N VAL A 191 31.41 34.26 -9.37
CA VAL A 191 32.63 34.41 -8.56
C VAL A 191 33.69 33.46 -9.13
N ILE A 192 34.84 34.02 -9.56
CA ILE A 192 35.88 33.31 -10.33
C ILE A 192 37.25 33.28 -9.63
N GLN A 193 37.28 33.57 -8.33
CA GLN A 193 38.48 33.60 -7.48
C GLN A 193 38.27 32.75 -6.21
N ASP A 194 37.79 31.53 -6.40
CA ASP A 194 37.53 30.57 -5.33
C ASP A 194 38.69 29.56 -5.23
N PHE A 195 39.06 29.19 -4.00
CA PHE A 195 40.30 28.45 -3.70
C PHE A 195 40.15 26.94 -3.60
N ASP A 196 38.92 26.42 -3.73
CA ASP A 196 38.59 25.02 -3.41
C ASP A 196 37.85 24.29 -4.55
N GLN A 197 37.96 22.96 -4.49
CA GLN A 197 37.41 22.02 -5.47
C GLN A 197 35.90 22.18 -5.64
N LEU A 198 35.45 22.48 -6.86
CA LEU A 198 34.03 22.52 -7.22
C LEU A 198 33.52 21.09 -7.48
N VAL A 199 32.72 20.51 -6.56
CA VAL A 199 31.86 19.37 -6.92
C VAL A 199 30.62 19.95 -7.60
N THR A 200 30.14 19.34 -8.68
CA THR A 200 28.81 19.67 -9.18
C THR A 200 27.85 18.54 -8.84
N ARG A 201 26.59 18.88 -8.59
CA ARG A 201 25.45 17.95 -8.50
C ARG A 201 24.26 18.57 -9.19
N GLY A 202 23.34 17.76 -9.70
CA GLY A 202 22.23 18.29 -10.49
C GLY A 202 20.99 17.44 -10.47
N ALA A 203 19.84 18.10 -10.59
CA ALA A 203 18.54 17.44 -10.65
C ALA A 203 17.64 18.08 -11.71
N THR A 204 16.87 17.24 -12.40
CA THR A 204 15.84 17.68 -13.36
C THR A 204 14.50 17.86 -12.64
N LEU A 205 14.00 19.09 -12.61
CA LEU A 205 12.71 19.44 -12.03
C LEU A 205 11.55 18.93 -12.90
N THR A 206 10.38 18.72 -12.29
CA THR A 206 9.19 18.20 -13.00
C THR A 206 8.66 19.09 -14.12
N ASP A 207 9.05 20.37 -14.17
CA ASP A 207 8.74 21.27 -15.27
C ASP A 207 9.82 21.31 -16.38
N GLY A 208 10.79 20.40 -16.32
CA GLY A 208 11.84 20.21 -17.31
C GLY A 208 13.08 21.08 -17.11
N ARG A 209 13.08 21.99 -16.13
CA ARG A 209 14.28 22.75 -15.77
C ARG A 209 15.30 21.89 -15.06
N ALA A 210 16.57 22.28 -15.11
CA ALA A 210 17.62 21.65 -14.32
C ALA A 210 18.11 22.60 -13.22
N VAL A 211 18.38 22.07 -12.04
CA VAL A 211 19.16 22.78 -11.00
C VAL A 211 20.54 22.14 -10.95
N ILE A 212 21.59 22.96 -10.95
CA ILE A 212 22.98 22.53 -10.75
C ILE A 212 23.50 23.25 -9.51
N ILE A 213 24.09 22.51 -8.57
CA ILE A 213 24.64 23.04 -7.32
C ILE A 213 26.14 22.76 -7.23
N TRP A 214 26.86 23.62 -6.51
CA TRP A 214 28.29 23.50 -6.23
C TRP A 214 28.67 24.21 -4.94
N ASN A 215 29.80 23.83 -4.33
CA ASN A 215 30.42 24.54 -3.22
C ASN A 215 31.26 25.71 -3.76
N SER A 216 31.30 26.82 -3.04
CA SER A 216 32.09 28.01 -3.40
C SER A 216 32.77 28.56 -2.16
N GLU A 217 34.11 28.61 -2.19
CA GLU A 217 34.94 29.21 -1.15
C GLU A 217 35.41 30.60 -1.60
N ALA A 218 34.64 31.64 -1.29
CA ALA A 218 34.97 32.99 -1.74
C ALA A 218 36.00 33.66 -0.83
N THR A 219 37.08 34.21 -1.41
CA THR A 219 38.06 35.08 -0.71
C THR A 219 37.60 36.53 -0.50
N ILE A 220 36.36 36.87 -0.87
CA ILE A 220 35.86 38.25 -0.77
C ILE A 220 35.10 38.42 0.55
N ASP A 221 35.86 38.51 1.64
CA ASP A 221 35.57 39.55 2.61
C ASP A 221 36.91 40.12 3.09
N ASP A 222 37.01 41.44 3.19
CA ASP A 222 38.17 42.20 3.69
C ASP A 222 38.45 41.90 5.20
N ALA A 223 37.96 40.77 5.70
CA ALA A 223 38.03 40.27 7.07
C ALA A 223 38.57 38.82 7.18
N GLY A 224 38.91 38.13 6.08
CA GLY A 224 39.64 36.85 6.14
C GLY A 224 38.87 35.68 6.77
N THR A 225 37.60 35.50 6.43
CA THR A 225 36.72 34.52 7.12
C THR A 225 36.47 33.19 6.41
N GLY A 226 36.89 33.01 5.14
CA GLY A 226 36.94 31.71 4.44
C GLY A 226 35.64 30.88 4.54
N GLN A 227 34.53 31.39 4.01
CA GLN A 227 33.21 30.74 4.12
C GLN A 227 32.88 29.91 2.88
N ASN A 228 32.60 28.61 3.08
CA ASN A 228 32.06 27.71 2.06
C ASN A 228 30.54 27.89 1.94
N ASP A 229 30.07 28.47 0.83
CA ASP A 229 28.64 28.54 0.48
C ASP A 229 28.28 27.40 -0.47
N ILE A 230 27.07 26.84 -0.35
CA ILE A 230 26.48 26.06 -1.45
C ILE A 230 25.70 27.01 -2.37
N ARG A 231 26.12 27.03 -3.63
CA ARG A 231 25.63 27.87 -4.71
C ARG A 231 24.87 27.04 -5.73
N ALA A 232 24.01 27.70 -6.50
CA ALA A 232 23.21 27.06 -7.50
C ALA A 232 22.96 27.93 -8.73
N SER A 233 22.69 27.24 -9.83
CA SER A 233 22.15 27.78 -11.08
C SER A 233 20.93 26.96 -11.47
N ILE A 234 19.94 27.62 -12.06
CA ILE A 234 18.76 26.99 -12.66
C ILE A 234 18.85 27.21 -14.16
N LEU A 235 18.69 26.13 -14.91
CA LEU A 235 18.66 26.11 -16.36
C LEU A 235 17.22 25.97 -16.85
N ASN A 236 16.92 26.57 -17.99
CA ASN A 236 15.70 26.36 -18.75
C ASN A 236 15.63 24.91 -19.28
N PRO A 237 14.46 24.45 -19.74
CA PRO A 237 14.32 23.12 -20.34
C PRO A 237 15.18 22.87 -21.59
N ASP A 238 15.75 23.90 -22.20
CA ASP A 238 16.70 23.79 -23.32
C ASP A 238 18.18 23.74 -22.89
N GLY A 239 18.44 23.82 -21.58
CA GLY A 239 19.78 23.85 -21.00
C GLY A 239 20.41 25.26 -20.90
N SER A 240 19.72 26.31 -21.37
CA SER A 240 20.21 27.70 -21.22
C SER A 240 20.05 28.21 -19.78
N VAL A 241 20.94 29.08 -19.32
CA VAL A 241 20.89 29.63 -17.95
C VAL A 241 19.66 30.52 -17.75
N LEU A 242 18.82 30.19 -16.77
CA LEU A 242 17.65 30.98 -16.34
C LEU A 242 17.98 31.88 -15.15
N ARG A 243 18.67 31.34 -14.16
CA ARG A 243 19.13 32.04 -12.95
C ARG A 243 20.49 31.46 -12.59
N THR A 244 21.46 32.32 -12.32
CA THR A 244 22.84 31.87 -12.08
C THR A 244 23.32 32.30 -10.71
N ASP A 245 24.19 31.48 -10.12
CA ASP A 245 25.00 31.78 -8.92
C ASP A 245 24.24 32.45 -7.76
N PHE A 246 23.22 31.76 -7.24
CA PHE A 246 22.52 32.17 -6.02
C PHE A 246 22.82 31.21 -4.87
N ARG A 247 22.76 31.71 -3.64
CA ARG A 247 23.02 30.92 -2.43
C ARG A 247 21.81 30.08 -2.03
N LEU A 248 22.04 28.81 -1.68
CA LEU A 248 21.03 27.91 -1.11
C LEU A 248 21.16 27.82 0.41
N ALA A 249 22.37 27.58 0.91
CA ALA A 249 22.70 27.54 2.33
C ALA A 249 23.68 28.69 2.65
N PRO A 250 23.21 29.87 3.06
CA PRO A 250 24.10 30.95 3.45
C PRO A 250 24.79 30.57 4.78
N SER A 251 26.12 30.63 4.81
CA SER A 251 26.92 30.38 6.01
C SER A 251 26.33 31.05 7.26
N ILE A 252 26.00 30.24 8.29
CA ILE A 252 25.79 30.78 9.64
C ILE A 252 27.17 31.16 10.15
N GLY A 253 27.39 32.46 10.35
CA GLY A 253 28.72 33.07 10.30
C GLY A 253 29.72 32.68 11.39
N GLY A 254 30.99 32.93 11.07
CA GLY A 254 32.17 32.80 11.94
C GLY A 254 33.41 32.64 11.07
N ALA A 255 34.53 33.27 11.42
CA ALA A 255 35.78 33.17 10.68
C ALA A 255 36.42 31.80 10.94
N GLY A 256 36.60 31.01 9.88
CA GLY A 256 37.32 29.73 9.90
C GLY A 256 36.49 28.54 10.43
N SER A 257 36.26 27.56 9.54
CA SER A 257 35.99 26.12 9.80
C SER A 257 34.65 25.51 9.40
N ASN A 258 33.72 26.22 8.74
CA ASN A 258 32.56 25.54 8.14
C ASN A 258 32.96 24.94 6.78
N ARG A 259 33.25 23.65 6.79
CA ARG A 259 33.68 22.84 5.66
C ARG A 259 32.48 22.03 5.14
N ASN A 260 31.77 22.54 4.13
CA ASN A 260 30.62 21.86 3.49
C ASN A 260 31.13 21.02 2.30
N TYR A 261 31.67 19.81 2.54
CA TYR A 261 32.20 18.95 1.46
C TYR A 261 31.21 17.89 0.97
N GLY A 262 30.27 17.42 1.80
CA GLY A 262 29.19 16.52 1.38
C GLY A 262 27.86 17.26 1.14
N TYR A 263 27.35 17.23 -0.08
CA TYR A 263 26.03 17.75 -0.43
C TYR A 263 25.47 17.05 -1.66
N ASP A 264 24.15 17.03 -1.75
CA ASP A 264 23.44 16.43 -2.86
C ASP A 264 22.05 17.05 -3.04
N VAL A 265 21.43 16.84 -4.21
CA VAL A 265 20.14 17.45 -4.57
C VAL A 265 19.29 16.49 -5.38
N THR A 266 18.01 16.43 -5.05
CA THR A 266 17.01 15.73 -5.86
C THR A 266 15.77 16.59 -6.09
N ALA A 267 15.07 16.34 -7.19
CA ALA A 267 13.83 17.01 -7.51
C ALA A 267 12.70 16.53 -6.59
N THR A 268 11.74 17.41 -6.31
CA THR A 268 10.54 17.04 -5.54
C THR A 268 9.30 16.96 -6.43
N ALA A 269 8.38 16.04 -6.14
CA ALA A 269 7.15 15.79 -6.89
C ALA A 269 6.25 17.02 -7.00
N ASP A 270 6.35 17.97 -6.06
CA ASP A 270 5.65 19.26 -6.11
C ASP A 270 6.31 20.31 -7.04
N GLY A 271 7.36 19.90 -7.75
CA GLY A 271 8.11 20.66 -8.75
C GLY A 271 9.22 21.55 -8.20
N GLY A 272 9.53 21.45 -6.91
CA GLY A 272 10.72 22.04 -6.32
C GLY A 272 11.92 21.10 -6.34
N PHE A 273 12.86 21.34 -5.43
CA PHE A 273 13.96 20.43 -5.13
C PHE A 273 14.28 20.47 -3.64
N VAL A 274 14.90 19.41 -3.14
CA VAL A 274 15.43 19.32 -1.78
C VAL A 274 16.93 19.12 -1.87
N MET A 275 17.66 19.84 -1.03
CA MET A 275 19.11 19.73 -0.92
C MET A 275 19.44 19.20 0.46
N VAL A 276 20.38 18.27 0.51
CA VAL A 276 21.02 17.82 1.74
C VAL A 276 22.46 18.31 1.76
N HIS A 277 22.97 18.69 2.93
CA HIS A 277 24.39 18.98 3.09
C HIS A 277 24.89 18.78 4.51
N GLN A 278 26.19 18.60 4.63
CA GLN A 278 26.89 18.55 5.89
C GLN A 278 27.10 19.95 6.47
N ARG A 279 27.23 20.02 7.78
CA ARG A 279 27.67 21.17 8.56
C ARG A 279 28.71 20.73 9.56
N TRP A 280 29.76 21.52 9.66
CA TRP A 280 30.79 21.39 10.67
C TRP A 280 30.84 22.68 11.50
N SER A 281 30.95 22.59 12.82
CA SER A 281 30.97 23.75 13.71
C SER A 281 32.14 23.68 14.70
N TRP A 282 33.04 24.66 14.67
CA TRP A 282 34.02 24.91 15.73
C TRP A 282 33.47 26.01 16.67
N ASP A 283 32.78 25.59 17.75
CA ASP A 283 32.39 26.38 18.96
C ASP A 283 31.15 27.34 18.91
N TYR A 284 30.19 27.17 19.86
CA TYR A 284 29.90 28.13 20.95
C TYR A 284 28.60 27.82 21.75
N ARG A 285 28.73 27.05 22.85
CA ARG A 285 28.10 27.30 24.17
C ARG A 285 28.50 26.19 25.16
N ASN A 286 29.46 26.50 26.03
CA ASN A 286 29.72 25.94 27.37
C ASN A 286 29.27 24.50 27.67
N ASP A 287 30.27 23.66 28.02
CA ASP A 287 30.22 22.29 28.56
C ASP A 287 29.96 21.17 27.52
N HIS A 288 30.98 20.79 26.75
CA HIS A 288 31.89 19.65 27.01
C HIS A 288 32.75 19.39 25.76
N ASP A 289 33.96 18.87 25.95
CA ASP A 289 34.93 18.58 24.89
C ASP A 289 34.37 17.61 23.82
N ALA A 290 33.97 18.10 22.62
CA ALA A 290 33.92 17.38 21.33
C ALA A 290 33.51 18.31 20.16
N ASP A 291 34.11 18.14 18.97
CA ASP A 291 33.82 18.88 17.73
C ASP A 291 32.65 18.19 16.99
N GLY A 292 31.44 18.78 16.95
CA GLY A 292 30.26 18.12 16.34
C GLY A 292 30.08 18.35 14.83
N THR A 293 29.68 17.31 14.10
CA THR A 293 29.23 17.36 12.69
C THR A 293 27.72 17.06 12.58
N SER A 294 27.06 17.62 11.57
CA SER A 294 25.63 17.36 11.33
C SER A 294 25.29 17.30 9.85
N ILE A 295 24.22 16.57 9.52
CA ILE A 295 23.58 16.57 8.22
C ILE A 295 22.26 17.33 8.35
N VAL A 296 22.02 18.22 7.40
CA VAL A 296 20.81 19.04 7.34
C VAL A 296 20.23 19.01 5.94
N MET A 297 18.91 19.22 5.84
CA MET A 297 18.22 19.36 4.57
C MET A 297 17.31 20.59 4.52
N ALA A 298 17.09 21.12 3.32
CA ALA A 298 16.16 22.22 3.08
C ALA A 298 15.43 22.08 1.75
N PHE A 299 14.16 22.48 1.74
CA PHE A 299 13.32 22.46 0.55
C PHE A 299 13.32 23.82 -0.14
N TYR A 300 13.42 23.79 -1.47
CA TYR A 300 13.43 24.98 -2.30
C TYR A 300 12.32 24.88 -3.36
N GLY A 301 11.73 26.02 -3.68
CA GLY A 301 10.82 26.10 -4.82
C GLY A 301 11.58 26.01 -6.14
N ARG A 302 10.86 25.74 -7.22
CA ARG A 302 11.34 25.66 -8.61
C ARG A 302 12.21 26.83 -9.12
N ASN A 303 12.22 27.95 -8.40
CA ASN A 303 13.02 29.14 -8.72
C ASN A 303 14.23 29.32 -7.80
N GLY A 304 14.50 28.38 -6.88
CA GLY A 304 15.62 28.42 -5.95
C GLY A 304 15.37 29.24 -4.68
N ASN A 305 14.12 29.54 -4.36
CA ASN A 305 13.77 30.22 -3.11
C ASN A 305 13.47 29.19 -2.03
N ALA A 306 14.07 29.34 -0.84
CA ALA A 306 13.80 28.45 0.29
C ALA A 306 12.31 28.45 0.66
N ARG A 307 11.77 27.25 0.88
CA ARG A 307 10.39 27.01 1.34
C ARG A 307 10.35 26.63 2.81
N THR A 308 11.43 26.04 3.31
CA THR A 308 11.60 25.66 4.71
C THR A 308 12.85 26.33 5.28
N ALA A 309 12.93 26.39 6.61
CA ALA A 309 14.24 26.47 7.25
C ALA A 309 14.98 25.13 7.05
N GLU A 310 16.28 25.13 7.36
CA GLU A 310 17.03 23.88 7.42
C GLU A 310 16.51 22.99 8.56
N MET A 311 16.48 21.69 8.28
CA MET A 311 15.98 20.65 9.17
C MET A 311 17.10 19.66 9.44
N LEU A 312 17.25 19.28 10.71
CA LEU A 312 18.26 18.32 11.13
C LEU A 312 17.91 16.92 10.63
N VAL A 313 18.85 16.29 9.94
CA VAL A 313 18.81 14.87 9.55
C VAL A 313 19.44 14.03 10.65
N TYR A 314 20.68 14.37 11.02
CA TYR A 314 21.51 13.68 12.01
C TYR A 314 22.62 14.60 12.54
N GLU A 315 23.08 14.36 13.78
CA GLU A 315 24.17 15.10 14.44
C GLU A 315 24.96 14.10 15.30
N THR A 316 26.30 14.19 15.23
CA THR A 316 27.24 13.31 15.94
C THR A 316 28.56 14.05 16.22
N ASP A 317 29.38 13.48 17.10
CA ASP A 317 30.75 13.94 17.36
C ASP A 317 31.78 13.30 16.40
N GLU A 318 31.33 12.36 15.55
CA GLU A 318 32.14 11.70 14.53
C GLU A 318 32.18 12.48 13.21
N LEU A 319 33.07 12.10 12.28
CA LEU A 319 33.06 12.61 10.91
C LEU A 319 31.94 11.94 10.10
N LEU A 320 31.24 12.75 9.30
CA LEU A 320 30.22 12.30 8.37
C LEU A 320 30.76 12.47 6.95
N ASN A 321 30.52 11.50 6.07
CA ASN A 321 30.97 11.45 4.68
C ASN A 321 29.83 11.01 3.73
N ASP A 322 30.08 11.09 2.42
CA ASP A 322 29.22 10.56 1.33
C ASP A 322 27.71 10.75 1.43
N VAL A 323 27.27 11.95 1.79
CA VAL A 323 25.83 12.24 1.87
C VAL A 323 25.19 12.18 0.48
N ARG A 324 24.10 11.41 0.34
CA ARG A 324 23.25 11.35 -0.86
C ARG A 324 21.78 11.44 -0.53
N ILE A 325 20.98 11.88 -1.50
CA ILE A 325 19.53 12.07 -1.34
C ILE A 325 18.74 11.65 -2.57
N THR A 326 17.64 10.94 -2.37
CA THR A 326 16.64 10.69 -3.43
C THR A 326 15.22 10.85 -2.90
N GLN A 327 14.26 11.03 -3.80
CA GLN A 327 12.83 11.03 -3.48
C GLN A 327 12.16 9.81 -4.10
N LEU A 328 11.45 9.04 -3.27
CA LEU A 328 10.67 7.90 -3.72
C LEU A 328 9.44 8.35 -4.53
N GLN A 329 8.91 7.47 -5.37
CA GLN A 329 7.69 7.74 -6.15
C GLN A 329 6.47 8.08 -5.26
N THR A 330 6.48 7.59 -4.02
CA THR A 330 5.49 7.84 -2.97
C THR A 330 5.66 9.22 -2.29
N GLY A 331 6.80 9.88 -2.49
CA GLY A 331 7.09 11.25 -2.05
C GLY A 331 8.00 11.34 -0.82
N GLU A 332 8.28 10.24 -0.12
CA GLU A 332 9.27 10.16 0.94
C GLU A 332 10.67 10.51 0.42
N ILE A 333 11.48 11.08 1.30
CA ILE A 333 12.87 11.45 1.04
C ILE A 333 13.76 10.44 1.76
N VAL A 334 14.72 9.87 1.05
CA VAL A 334 15.76 9.00 1.61
C VAL A 334 17.06 9.80 1.63
N VAL A 335 17.70 9.86 2.79
CA VAL A 335 19.04 10.42 2.95
C VAL A 335 19.96 9.32 3.46
N VAL A 336 21.10 9.13 2.81
CA VAL A 336 22.14 8.17 3.21
C VAL A 336 23.48 8.88 3.40
N TRP A 337 24.36 8.34 4.25
CA TRP A 337 25.69 8.88 4.55
C TRP A 337 26.60 7.77 5.10
N THR A 338 27.90 8.01 5.14
CA THR A 338 28.87 7.17 5.84
C THR A 338 29.39 7.89 7.09
N GLN A 339 29.77 7.11 8.10
CA GLN A 339 30.38 7.58 9.33
C GLN A 339 31.18 6.45 9.97
N HIS A 340 32.07 6.78 10.91
CA HIS A 340 32.76 5.77 11.71
C HIS A 340 31.78 4.80 12.38
N SER A 341 32.07 3.51 12.33
CA SER A 341 31.19 2.47 12.83
C SER A 341 30.79 2.67 14.29
N GLU A 342 29.51 2.45 14.59
CA GLU A 342 29.03 2.36 15.96
C GLU A 342 29.27 0.97 16.58
N THR A 343 29.77 0.00 15.79
CA THR A 343 30.03 -1.38 16.21
C THR A 343 31.29 -1.45 17.09
N PRO A 344 31.19 -1.96 18.34
CA PRO A 344 32.35 -1.98 19.23
C PRO A 344 33.49 -2.86 18.72
N GLY A 345 34.63 -2.24 18.42
CA GLY A 345 35.84 -2.91 17.93
C GLY A 345 36.12 -2.59 16.47
N ASP A 346 35.07 -2.34 15.70
CA ASP A 346 35.18 -1.89 14.32
C ASP A 346 35.79 -0.49 14.27
N ILE A 347 36.73 -0.31 13.35
CA ILE A 347 37.41 0.95 13.12
C ILE A 347 37.16 1.51 11.71
N GLY A 348 36.34 0.84 10.89
CA GLY A 348 35.95 1.29 9.56
C GLY A 348 34.80 2.31 9.57
N ASP A 349 34.52 2.87 8.40
CA ASP A 349 33.33 3.68 8.11
C ASP A 349 32.17 2.79 7.61
N ASP A 350 30.98 2.96 8.19
CA ASP A 350 29.75 2.25 7.86
C ASP A 350 28.72 3.16 7.17
N ALA A 351 27.89 2.57 6.31
CA ALA A 351 26.81 3.24 5.61
C ALA A 351 25.49 3.23 6.41
N TYR A 352 24.90 4.41 6.60
CA TYR A 352 23.65 4.61 7.31
C TYR A 352 22.64 5.39 6.47
N GLY A 353 21.36 5.26 6.82
CA GLY A 353 20.28 5.95 6.15
C GLY A 353 19.15 6.36 7.08
N ARG A 354 18.34 7.32 6.61
CA ARG A 354 17.11 7.74 7.26
C ARG A 354 16.07 8.21 6.26
N ILE A 355 14.81 7.89 6.55
CA ILE A 355 13.67 8.21 5.69
C ILE A 355 12.81 9.30 6.33
N PHE A 356 12.39 10.25 5.51
CA PHE A 356 11.58 11.39 5.88
C PHE A 356 10.32 11.46 5.02
N SER A 357 9.26 12.07 5.56
CA SER A 357 8.08 12.43 4.78
C SER A 357 8.44 13.43 3.69
N ALA A 358 7.54 13.62 2.72
CA ALA A 358 7.63 14.70 1.73
C ALA A 358 7.72 16.12 2.33
N SER A 359 7.41 16.28 3.63
CA SER A 359 7.53 17.53 4.39
C SER A 359 8.79 17.61 5.27
N GLY A 360 9.67 16.60 5.20
CA GLY A 360 10.92 16.54 5.95
C GLY A 360 10.80 16.07 7.40
N GLN A 361 9.70 15.41 7.78
CA GLN A 361 9.57 14.81 9.11
C GLN A 361 10.14 13.40 9.12
N PRO A 362 10.99 13.01 10.09
CA PRO A 362 11.55 11.67 10.13
C PRO A 362 10.45 10.63 10.34
N LEU A 363 10.43 9.60 9.49
CA LEU A 363 9.45 8.50 9.57
C LEU A 363 9.98 7.32 10.38
N GLY A 364 11.28 7.28 10.68
CA GLY A 364 11.89 6.19 11.43
C GLY A 364 13.21 6.53 12.12
N PRO A 365 13.77 5.51 12.83
CA PRO A 365 15.14 5.57 13.30
C PRO A 365 16.10 5.57 12.11
N ILE A 366 17.38 5.78 12.42
CA ILE A 366 18.48 5.53 11.48
C ILE A 366 18.58 4.01 11.29
N PHE A 367 18.89 3.58 10.08
CA PHE A 367 19.15 2.18 9.74
C PHE A 367 20.52 2.04 9.09
N GLU A 368 21.14 0.89 9.31
CA GLU A 368 22.41 0.49 8.70
C GLU A 368 22.15 -0.13 7.32
N ILE A 369 23.03 0.17 6.36
CA ILE A 369 22.91 -0.25 4.96
C ILE A 369 23.75 -1.48 4.68
N GLY A 370 24.99 -1.51 5.16
CA GLY A 370 25.85 -2.67 5.10
C GLY A 370 25.53 -3.74 6.15
N VAL A 371 26.23 -4.86 6.04
CA VAL A 371 26.56 -5.70 7.19
C VAL A 371 28.07 -5.72 7.22
N ASP A 372 28.67 -5.13 8.25
CA ASP A 372 30.11 -5.18 8.44
C ASP A 372 30.57 -6.66 8.46
N LEU A 373 31.39 -7.03 7.47
CA LEU A 373 31.81 -8.41 7.27
C LEU A 373 33.08 -8.74 8.06
N ASP A 374 33.85 -7.72 8.50
CA ASP A 374 35.06 -7.83 9.32
C ASP A 374 35.41 -6.47 9.97
N GLU A 375 36.02 -6.48 11.16
CA GLU A 375 36.35 -5.33 12.06
C GLU A 375 37.21 -4.17 11.46
N TYR A 376 37.46 -4.18 10.14
CA TYR A 376 38.36 -3.27 9.43
C TYR A 376 37.84 -2.83 8.04
N THR A 377 36.57 -3.07 7.70
CA THR A 377 36.10 -2.84 6.32
C THR A 377 35.45 -1.48 6.15
N ASP A 378 35.99 -0.66 5.24
CA ASP A 378 35.41 0.65 4.92
C ASP A 378 34.27 0.53 3.89
N GLN A 379 33.20 1.28 4.11
CA GLN A 379 32.12 1.53 3.15
C GLN A 379 32.19 2.98 2.68
N GLU A 380 32.34 3.19 1.37
CA GLU A 380 32.50 4.53 0.78
C GLU A 380 31.75 4.67 -0.57
N GLY A 381 31.66 5.90 -1.06
CA GLY A 381 31.19 6.18 -2.42
C GLY A 381 29.71 5.86 -2.61
N LEU A 382 28.87 6.16 -1.61
CA LEU A 382 27.45 5.88 -1.64
C LEU A 382 26.77 6.50 -2.87
N GLU A 383 25.80 5.75 -3.39
CA GLU A 383 24.79 6.22 -4.33
C GLU A 383 23.42 5.66 -3.92
N VAL A 384 22.38 6.49 -4.01
CA VAL A 384 21.00 6.08 -3.68
C VAL A 384 20.04 6.51 -4.78
N GLU A 385 19.22 5.58 -5.24
CA GLU A 385 18.22 5.88 -6.27
C GLU A 385 16.85 5.26 -5.98
N ALA A 386 15.80 6.01 -6.32
CA ALA A 386 14.43 5.53 -6.25
C ALA A 386 14.16 4.56 -7.41
N LEU A 387 13.58 3.40 -7.13
CA LEU A 387 13.31 2.38 -8.14
C LEU A 387 11.95 2.57 -8.81
N VAL A 388 11.88 2.20 -10.09
CA VAL A 388 10.61 2.13 -10.82
C VAL A 388 9.79 0.96 -10.27
N GLY A 389 8.53 1.23 -9.88
CA GLY A 389 7.68 0.22 -9.23
C GLY A 389 7.74 0.25 -7.71
N GLY A 390 8.52 1.16 -7.12
CA GLY A 390 8.56 1.42 -5.70
C GLY A 390 9.87 0.99 -5.02
N GLY A 391 10.09 1.44 -3.79
CA GLY A 391 11.35 1.19 -3.07
C GLY A 391 12.53 2.02 -3.58
N PHE A 392 13.71 1.69 -3.06
CA PHE A 392 14.98 2.32 -3.44
C PHE A 392 16.13 1.32 -3.34
N ILE A 393 17.26 1.69 -3.93
CA ILE A 393 18.50 0.93 -3.87
C ILE A 393 19.63 1.84 -3.41
N VAL A 394 20.53 1.28 -2.60
CA VAL A 394 21.81 1.91 -2.27
C VAL A 394 22.92 1.04 -2.83
N ALA A 395 23.88 1.64 -3.54
CA ALA A 395 25.11 0.99 -3.98
C ALA A 395 26.31 1.71 -3.37
N TYR A 396 27.35 0.97 -3.05
CA TYR A 396 28.51 1.48 -2.33
C TYR A 396 29.73 0.58 -2.58
N MET A 397 30.92 1.13 -2.37
CA MET A 397 32.15 0.35 -2.29
C MET A 397 32.24 -0.27 -0.89
N ASP A 398 32.69 -1.51 -0.82
CA ASP A 398 32.81 -2.29 0.42
C ASP A 398 34.11 -3.11 0.37
N GLU A 399 34.99 -2.92 1.35
CA GLU A 399 36.27 -3.64 1.42
C GLU A 399 36.13 -5.12 1.83
N GLY A 400 34.99 -5.54 2.37
CA GLY A 400 34.72 -6.90 2.84
C GLY A 400 33.92 -7.76 1.87
N ILE A 401 33.29 -7.17 0.85
CA ILE A 401 32.29 -7.86 0.02
C ILE A 401 32.89 -8.88 -0.95
N ASP A 402 34.16 -8.75 -1.32
CA ASP A 402 34.85 -9.66 -2.22
C ASP A 402 36.26 -10.08 -1.77
N SER A 403 36.91 -10.92 -2.57
CA SER A 403 38.11 -11.64 -2.14
C SER A 403 39.42 -10.84 -2.17
N ASP A 404 39.45 -9.70 -2.85
CA ASP A 404 40.63 -8.84 -3.01
C ASP A 404 40.53 -7.50 -2.28
N GLY A 405 39.38 -7.18 -1.69
CA GLY A 405 39.25 -6.22 -0.61
C GLY A 405 38.75 -4.83 -1.01
N GLU A 406 38.18 -4.66 -2.20
CA GLU A 406 37.51 -3.42 -2.65
C GLU A 406 36.50 -3.76 -3.77
N GLY A 407 35.28 -4.17 -3.39
CA GLY A 407 34.21 -4.54 -4.31
C GLY A 407 33.04 -3.57 -4.28
N VAL A 408 32.08 -3.72 -5.21
CA VAL A 408 30.84 -2.95 -5.21
C VAL A 408 29.71 -3.79 -4.64
N ALA A 409 29.09 -3.30 -3.58
CA ALA A 409 27.90 -3.87 -2.96
C ALA A 409 26.65 -3.05 -3.32
N ALA A 410 25.49 -3.68 -3.31
CA ALA A 410 24.22 -2.99 -3.39
C ALA A 410 23.13 -3.65 -2.54
N ARG A 411 22.17 -2.85 -2.09
CA ARG A 411 21.04 -3.29 -1.26
C ARG A 411 19.73 -2.61 -1.68
N ILE A 412 18.70 -3.42 -1.88
CA ILE A 412 17.34 -2.97 -2.24
C ILE A 412 16.46 -2.89 -0.99
N TYR A 413 15.60 -1.88 -0.95
CA TYR A 413 14.64 -1.62 0.12
C TYR A 413 13.23 -1.38 -0.44
N GLY A 414 12.22 -1.79 0.33
CA GLY A 414 10.81 -1.51 0.07
C GLY A 414 10.17 -2.21 -1.14
N ARG A 415 10.84 -3.16 -1.82
CA ARG A 415 10.33 -3.84 -3.02
C ARG A 415 10.86 -5.27 -3.20
N GLY A 416 10.00 -6.16 -3.70
CA GLY A 416 10.25 -7.55 -4.05
C GLY A 416 10.63 -7.77 -5.52
N THR A 417 10.23 -8.91 -6.07
CA THR A 417 10.63 -9.47 -7.37
C THR A 417 9.39 -9.79 -8.23
N ASP A 418 9.57 -10.33 -9.43
CA ASP A 418 8.44 -10.83 -10.24
C ASP A 418 7.98 -12.25 -9.85
N GLY A 419 8.53 -12.81 -8.77
CA GLY A 419 8.20 -14.13 -8.24
C GLY A 419 7.65 -14.07 -6.82
N ASN A 420 7.18 -15.22 -6.31
CA ASN A 420 6.52 -15.27 -5.00
C ASN A 420 7.48 -14.89 -3.85
N ASP A 421 7.17 -13.79 -3.19
CA ASP A 421 7.96 -13.21 -2.11
C ASP A 421 7.29 -13.32 -0.75
N GLN A 422 8.10 -13.27 0.30
CA GLN A 422 7.63 -13.11 1.67
C GLN A 422 8.41 -11.99 2.33
N MET A 423 7.75 -10.85 2.57
CA MET A 423 8.38 -9.62 3.03
C MET A 423 7.69 -9.06 4.27
N THR A 424 8.47 -8.41 5.13
CA THR A 424 7.98 -7.62 6.26
C THR A 424 8.47 -6.19 6.09
N VAL A 425 7.61 -5.21 6.38
CA VAL A 425 7.90 -3.79 6.15
C VAL A 425 9.22 -3.41 6.82
N ASP A 426 10.13 -2.88 6.03
CA ASP A 426 11.42 -2.36 6.47
C ASP A 426 11.28 -0.90 6.99
N ALA A 427 12.39 -0.18 7.09
CA ALA A 427 12.40 1.21 7.55
C ALA A 427 11.56 2.16 6.69
N SER A 428 11.23 1.80 5.44
CA SER A 428 10.47 2.63 4.50
C SER A 428 8.99 2.77 4.85
N GLY A 429 8.41 1.85 5.62
CA GLY A 429 6.96 1.82 5.81
C GLY A 429 6.18 1.36 4.57
N TYR A 430 6.87 0.94 3.51
CA TYR A 430 6.32 0.57 2.22
C TYR A 430 6.85 -0.80 1.77
N LEU A 431 5.98 -1.60 1.14
CA LEU A 431 6.37 -2.81 0.42
C LEU A 431 5.60 -2.90 -0.90
N ALA A 432 6.33 -3.16 -1.97
CA ALA A 432 5.79 -3.60 -3.26
C ALA A 432 6.18 -5.05 -3.53
N GLY A 433 5.20 -5.96 -3.66
CA GLY A 433 5.40 -7.35 -4.09
C GLY A 433 5.79 -7.44 -5.56
N LEU A 434 5.12 -6.66 -6.42
CA LEU A 434 5.24 -6.60 -7.88
C LEU A 434 4.53 -7.74 -8.60
N GLY A 435 5.11 -8.93 -8.63
CA GLY A 435 4.57 -10.06 -9.37
C GLY A 435 4.82 -11.36 -8.63
N GLY A 436 3.94 -12.34 -8.81
CA GLY A 436 3.95 -13.54 -8.00
C GLY A 436 2.89 -13.49 -6.90
N ASN A 437 2.79 -14.57 -6.14
CA ASN A 437 1.84 -14.68 -5.04
C ASN A 437 2.55 -14.38 -3.72
N ASP A 438 2.44 -13.15 -3.27
CA ASP A 438 3.29 -12.58 -2.23
C ASP A 438 2.66 -12.63 -0.84
N ARG A 439 3.51 -12.54 0.17
CA ARG A 439 3.13 -12.47 1.58
C ARG A 439 3.76 -11.23 2.19
N LEU A 440 3.00 -10.14 2.23
CA LEU A 440 3.45 -8.85 2.74
C LEU A 440 2.92 -8.63 4.16
N THR A 441 3.83 -8.34 5.09
CA THR A 441 3.49 -8.13 6.50
C THR A 441 3.88 -6.73 6.96
N GLY A 442 2.92 -5.99 7.51
CA GLY A 442 3.13 -4.67 8.11
C GLY A 442 3.78 -4.71 9.50
N ASN A 443 3.85 -3.54 10.13
CA ASN A 443 4.42 -3.26 11.44
C ASN A 443 3.52 -2.25 12.19
N GLY A 444 3.88 -1.87 13.43
CA GLY A 444 3.02 -1.02 14.27
C GLY A 444 2.93 0.47 13.89
N ARG A 445 3.13 0.81 12.62
CA ARG A 445 3.07 2.18 12.07
C ARG A 445 2.16 2.17 10.86
N SER A 446 1.75 3.36 10.40
CA SER A 446 1.11 3.49 9.10
C SER A 446 1.99 2.91 7.99
N ASN A 447 1.48 1.89 7.30
CA ASN A 447 2.17 1.16 6.25
C ASN A 447 1.41 1.24 4.93
N ARG A 448 2.15 1.06 3.84
CA ARG A 448 1.59 0.89 2.51
C ARG A 448 2.10 -0.43 1.93
N LEU A 449 1.20 -1.40 1.79
CA LEU A 449 1.47 -2.71 1.22
C LEU A 449 0.80 -2.79 -0.15
N ASP A 450 1.55 -3.18 -1.17
CA ASP A 450 1.09 -3.31 -2.55
C ASP A 450 1.49 -4.69 -3.06
N GLY A 451 0.54 -5.60 -3.24
CA GLY A 451 0.79 -6.98 -3.69
C GLY A 451 1.28 -7.00 -5.13
N GLY A 452 0.54 -6.33 -6.02
CA GLY A 452 0.89 -6.25 -7.43
C GLY A 452 0.14 -7.32 -8.22
N ALA A 453 0.84 -8.23 -8.89
CA ALA A 453 0.24 -9.22 -9.75
C ALA A 453 0.38 -10.64 -9.20
N GLY A 454 -0.72 -11.23 -8.76
CA GLY A 454 -0.80 -12.62 -8.30
C GLY A 454 -1.85 -12.75 -7.22
N ASP A 455 -1.92 -13.91 -6.57
CA ASP A 455 -2.84 -14.11 -5.44
C ASP A 455 -2.09 -13.81 -4.13
N ASP A 456 -2.22 -12.58 -3.63
CA ASP A 456 -1.40 -12.04 -2.55
C ASP A 456 -2.04 -12.14 -1.17
N LEU A 457 -1.19 -12.14 -0.14
CA LEU A 457 -1.61 -12.03 1.25
C LEU A 457 -0.95 -10.81 1.89
N LEU A 458 -1.75 -9.78 2.14
CA LEU A 458 -1.35 -8.55 2.79
C LEU A 458 -1.91 -8.53 4.21
N ARG A 459 -1.04 -8.43 5.21
CA ARG A 459 -1.45 -8.42 6.62
C ARG A 459 -0.73 -7.34 7.40
N ASP A 460 -1.50 -6.41 7.94
CA ASP A 460 -1.10 -5.63 9.09
C ASP A 460 -1.97 -6.04 10.28
N LEU A 461 -1.33 -6.40 11.39
CA LEU A 461 -2.01 -6.85 12.61
C LEU A 461 -1.79 -5.86 13.76
N ALA A 462 -0.94 -4.86 13.55
CA ALA A 462 -0.54 -3.91 14.56
C ALA A 462 -1.40 -2.64 14.43
N GLY A 463 -1.01 -1.58 15.16
CA GLY A 463 -1.66 -0.29 15.03
C GLY A 463 -1.15 0.45 13.81
N GLY A 464 -1.97 1.29 13.19
CA GLY A 464 -1.56 2.04 12.01
C GLY A 464 -2.72 2.80 11.43
N ASN A 465 -2.53 3.35 10.24
CA ASN A 465 -3.62 3.71 9.34
C ASN A 465 -3.04 3.29 8.00
N ASP A 466 -3.38 2.08 7.60
CA ASP A 466 -2.61 1.33 6.62
C ASP A 466 -3.31 1.36 5.26
N THR A 467 -2.54 1.23 4.19
CA THR A 467 -3.08 1.11 2.83
C THR A 467 -2.61 -0.21 2.27
N LEU A 468 -3.53 -1.16 2.12
CA LEU A 468 -3.30 -2.47 1.54
C LEU A 468 -3.95 -2.48 0.15
N THR A 469 -3.14 -2.67 -0.89
CA THR A 469 -3.58 -2.80 -2.28
C THR A 469 -3.23 -4.21 -2.76
N GLY A 470 -4.24 -5.04 -3.07
CA GLY A 470 -4.04 -6.39 -3.59
C GLY A 470 -3.41 -6.34 -4.97
N GLY A 471 -4.15 -5.77 -5.92
CA GLY A 471 -3.64 -5.51 -7.26
C GLY A 471 -4.41 -6.34 -8.28
N SER A 472 -3.80 -7.31 -8.94
CA SER A 472 -4.51 -8.24 -9.84
C SER A 472 -4.37 -9.67 -9.34
N GLY A 473 -5.47 -10.40 -9.21
CA GLY A 473 -5.45 -11.80 -8.80
C GLY A 473 -6.57 -12.11 -7.82
N LYS A 474 -6.27 -12.85 -6.76
CA LYS A 474 -7.20 -13.13 -5.67
C LYS A 474 -6.52 -12.87 -4.35
N ASP A 475 -6.72 -11.67 -3.85
CA ASP A 475 -5.93 -11.16 -2.76
C ASP A 475 -6.64 -11.34 -1.43
N SER A 476 -5.87 -11.47 -0.36
CA SER A 476 -6.34 -11.56 1.01
C SER A 476 -5.76 -10.43 1.83
N LEU A 477 -6.61 -9.49 2.24
CA LEU A 477 -6.22 -8.26 2.92
C LEU A 477 -6.72 -8.28 4.36
N GLN A 478 -5.82 -8.04 5.31
CA GLN A 478 -6.12 -7.86 6.73
C GLN A 478 -5.45 -6.59 7.23
N GLY A 479 -6.22 -5.52 7.49
CA GLY A 479 -5.70 -4.21 7.91
C GLY A 479 -5.33 -4.10 9.40
N GLY A 480 -6.00 -4.86 10.27
CA GLY A 480 -5.66 -4.83 11.69
C GLY A 480 -6.26 -3.63 12.43
N LEU A 481 -5.51 -3.07 13.38
CA LEU A 481 -5.95 -1.93 14.19
C LEU A 481 -5.61 -0.62 13.48
N GLY A 482 -6.59 0.23 13.21
CA GLY A 482 -6.32 1.44 12.45
C GLY A 482 -7.53 1.93 11.69
N ASN A 483 -7.39 3.05 11.00
CA ASN A 483 -8.34 3.41 9.96
C ASN A 483 -7.67 3.12 8.63
N ASP A 484 -8.00 1.97 8.07
CA ASP A 484 -7.24 1.39 6.98
C ASP A 484 -7.97 1.55 5.64
N VAL A 485 -7.22 1.40 4.57
CA VAL A 485 -7.74 1.29 3.20
C VAL A 485 -7.39 -0.10 2.71
N LEU A 486 -8.40 -0.92 2.46
CA LEU A 486 -8.29 -2.24 1.87
C LEU A 486 -8.83 -2.16 0.45
N ASP A 487 -7.94 -2.18 -0.53
CA ASP A 487 -8.27 -2.15 -1.96
C ASP A 487 -7.86 -3.48 -2.59
N GLY A 488 -8.81 -4.36 -2.88
CA GLY A 488 -8.52 -5.65 -3.51
C GLY A 488 -8.00 -5.49 -4.94
N GLY A 489 -8.44 -4.44 -5.64
CA GLY A 489 -8.09 -4.23 -7.04
C GLY A 489 -8.94 -5.06 -8.00
N ALA A 490 -8.28 -5.79 -8.91
CA ALA A 490 -8.91 -6.58 -9.94
C ALA A 490 -8.83 -8.06 -9.59
N GLY A 491 -9.97 -8.67 -9.28
CA GLY A 491 -9.87 -10.01 -8.73
C GLY A 491 -11.16 -10.53 -8.14
N PHE A 492 -11.01 -11.57 -7.33
CA PHE A 492 -12.03 -11.94 -6.35
C PHE A 492 -11.35 -11.90 -4.98
N ASP A 493 -11.48 -10.75 -4.33
CA ASP A 493 -10.59 -10.37 -3.25
C ASP A 493 -11.29 -10.46 -1.89
N THR A 494 -10.50 -10.78 -0.86
CA THR A 494 -10.98 -11.10 0.48
C THR A 494 -10.54 -10.06 1.49
N ALA A 495 -11.48 -9.43 2.17
CA ALA A 495 -11.24 -8.69 3.40
C ALA A 495 -11.41 -9.62 4.62
N LEU A 496 -10.36 -9.72 5.44
CA LEU A 496 -10.30 -10.57 6.62
C LEU A 496 -10.36 -9.72 7.89
N PHE A 497 -11.40 -9.93 8.69
CA PHE A 497 -11.52 -9.32 10.02
C PHE A 497 -11.27 -10.36 11.12
N SER A 498 -10.80 -9.89 12.27
CA SER A 498 -10.51 -10.75 13.41
C SER A 498 -10.86 -10.04 14.71
N GLY A 499 -11.13 -10.80 15.77
CA GLY A 499 -11.55 -10.22 17.04
C GLY A 499 -12.82 -10.85 17.59
N THR A 500 -13.57 -10.06 18.35
CA THR A 500 -14.86 -10.41 18.95
C THR A 500 -15.82 -9.21 18.93
N ALA A 501 -15.52 -8.17 18.14
CA ALA A 501 -16.26 -6.92 18.17
C ALA A 501 -17.14 -6.85 16.93
N ALA A 502 -18.42 -6.50 17.13
CA ALA A 502 -19.36 -6.36 16.02
C ALA A 502 -18.83 -5.43 14.92
N ILE A 503 -18.72 -5.95 13.70
CA ILE A 503 -18.32 -5.21 12.50
C ILE A 503 -19.56 -4.87 11.65
N ARG A 504 -19.46 -3.80 10.87
CA ARG A 504 -20.49 -3.36 9.91
C ARG A 504 -19.83 -3.05 8.58
N VAL A 505 -19.93 -3.99 7.65
CA VAL A 505 -19.40 -3.88 6.30
C VAL A 505 -20.55 -3.79 5.29
N ASP A 506 -20.46 -2.82 4.39
CA ASP A 506 -21.36 -2.67 3.25
C ASP A 506 -20.53 -2.37 2.01
N LEU A 507 -20.42 -3.33 1.10
CA LEU A 507 -19.54 -3.26 -0.08
C LEU A 507 -19.99 -2.22 -1.12
N MET A 508 -21.15 -1.57 -0.94
CA MET A 508 -21.59 -0.45 -1.79
C MET A 508 -21.21 0.93 -1.23
N VAL A 509 -20.67 1.01 -0.01
CA VAL A 509 -20.26 2.26 0.62
C VAL A 509 -18.77 2.46 0.43
N THR A 510 -18.40 3.55 -0.23
CA THR A 510 -17.00 3.84 -0.61
C THR A 510 -16.21 4.65 0.43
N GLY A 511 -16.83 4.96 1.57
CA GLY A 511 -16.25 5.76 2.64
C GLY A 511 -16.03 4.94 3.92
N PRO A 512 -15.44 5.52 4.98
CA PRO A 512 -15.01 4.74 6.13
C PRO A 512 -16.18 4.15 6.92
N GLN A 513 -16.12 2.85 7.18
CA GLN A 513 -17.13 2.02 7.86
C GLN A 513 -16.61 1.57 9.22
N ASN A 514 -17.46 1.07 10.13
CA ASN A 514 -16.96 0.54 11.41
C ASN A 514 -16.68 -0.96 11.29
N THR A 515 -15.41 -1.34 11.27
CA THR A 515 -14.91 -2.70 11.04
C THR A 515 -14.37 -3.37 12.31
N GLY A 516 -14.72 -2.82 13.48
CA GLY A 516 -14.40 -3.41 14.79
C GLY A 516 -12.99 -3.09 15.29
N GLN A 517 -12.02 -2.95 14.39
CA GLN A 517 -10.63 -2.58 14.70
C GLN A 517 -10.25 -1.15 14.28
N GLY A 518 -11.19 -0.45 13.64
CA GLY A 518 -11.23 1.00 13.49
C GLY A 518 -12.22 1.39 12.40
N ARG A 519 -11.89 2.41 11.58
CA ARG A 519 -12.77 2.85 10.50
C ARG A 519 -12.17 2.70 9.12
N ASP A 520 -12.47 1.57 8.48
CA ASP A 520 -11.80 1.20 7.23
C ASP A 520 -12.61 1.56 6.00
N ILE A 521 -11.91 1.75 4.89
CA ILE A 521 -12.47 1.89 3.55
C ILE A 521 -12.17 0.61 2.79
N LEU A 522 -13.21 -0.04 2.24
CA LEU A 522 -13.07 -1.22 1.40
C LEU A 522 -13.39 -0.87 -0.06
N ARG A 523 -12.57 -1.36 -1.00
CA ARG A 523 -12.75 -1.22 -2.45
C ARG A 523 -12.36 -2.51 -3.15
N GLY A 524 -13.08 -2.87 -4.23
CA GLY A 524 -12.78 -4.08 -5.00
C GLY A 524 -12.72 -5.33 -4.14
N ILE A 525 -13.66 -5.47 -3.18
CA ILE A 525 -13.73 -6.64 -2.30
C ILE A 525 -15.02 -7.37 -2.63
N GLU A 526 -14.93 -8.68 -2.87
CA GLU A 526 -16.08 -9.54 -3.14
C GLU A 526 -16.33 -10.54 -2.01
N HIS A 527 -15.30 -10.85 -1.22
CA HIS A 527 -15.35 -11.76 -0.09
C HIS A 527 -15.06 -11.04 1.22
N VAL A 528 -15.96 -11.18 2.19
CA VAL A 528 -15.76 -10.68 3.56
C VAL A 528 -15.85 -11.84 4.54
N THR A 529 -14.80 -12.03 5.33
CA THR A 529 -14.79 -12.92 6.48
C THR A 529 -14.79 -12.08 7.76
N ALA A 530 -15.87 -12.18 8.53
CA ALA A 530 -16.06 -11.43 9.77
C ALA A 530 -15.41 -12.12 10.99
N ASP A 531 -15.67 -11.63 12.21
CA ASP A 531 -14.95 -12.07 13.41
C ASP A 531 -15.72 -13.09 14.28
N ARG A 532 -15.87 -12.87 15.59
CA ARG A 532 -16.74 -13.67 16.47
C ARG A 532 -17.83 -12.82 17.12
N GLY A 533 -17.99 -11.60 16.64
CA GLY A 533 -18.94 -10.58 17.08
C GLY A 533 -20.29 -10.74 16.40
N ASN A 534 -21.22 -9.84 16.72
CA ASN A 534 -22.54 -9.83 16.07
C ASN A 534 -22.47 -8.89 14.87
N ASP A 535 -22.19 -9.44 13.71
CA ASP A 535 -21.71 -8.70 12.55
C ASP A 535 -22.85 -8.34 11.58
N VAL A 536 -22.65 -7.27 10.80
CA VAL A 536 -23.55 -6.91 9.71
C VAL A 536 -22.74 -6.82 8.42
N LEU A 537 -22.97 -7.75 7.51
CA LEU A 537 -22.30 -7.84 6.23
C LEU A 537 -23.30 -7.63 5.11
N LYS A 538 -23.02 -6.70 4.22
CA LYS A 538 -23.84 -6.45 3.02
C LYS A 538 -22.97 -6.50 1.78
N GLY A 539 -23.38 -7.37 0.85
CA GLY A 539 -22.80 -7.54 -0.47
C GLY A 539 -23.04 -6.36 -1.41
N SER A 540 -22.93 -6.61 -2.69
CA SER A 540 -22.96 -5.61 -3.75
C SER A 540 -23.97 -6.02 -4.82
N ALA A 541 -23.76 -5.68 -6.10
CA ALA A 541 -24.59 -6.18 -7.19
C ALA A 541 -23.94 -7.33 -7.97
N VAL A 542 -22.72 -7.73 -7.58
CA VAL A 542 -21.99 -8.87 -8.13
C VAL A 542 -22.02 -10.04 -7.15
N ALA A 543 -21.59 -11.22 -7.58
CA ALA A 543 -21.50 -12.38 -6.70
C ALA A 543 -20.52 -12.12 -5.54
N ASN A 544 -21.02 -12.29 -4.31
CA ASN A 544 -20.28 -12.07 -3.07
C ASN A 544 -20.18 -13.36 -2.24
N LEU A 545 -19.09 -13.48 -1.48
CA LEU A 545 -18.93 -14.48 -0.43
C LEU A 545 -18.93 -13.77 0.93
N LEU A 546 -19.92 -14.01 1.77
CA LEU A 546 -20.05 -13.37 3.08
C LEU A 546 -20.04 -14.44 4.17
N ALA A 547 -19.10 -14.34 5.11
CA ALA A 547 -18.98 -15.27 6.23
C ALA A 547 -19.04 -14.53 7.58
N GLY A 548 -20.10 -14.77 8.37
CA GLY A 548 -20.30 -14.19 9.71
C GLY A 548 -19.43 -14.84 10.80
N ASN A 549 -19.01 -16.09 10.58
CA ASN A 549 -18.20 -16.90 11.48
C ASN A 549 -18.88 -17.23 12.81
N GLY A 550 -18.96 -16.32 13.77
CA GLY A 550 -19.65 -16.61 15.02
C GLY A 550 -20.18 -15.36 15.65
N GLY A 551 -21.22 -15.51 16.49
CA GLY A 551 -22.04 -14.39 16.91
C GLY A 551 -23.41 -14.47 16.25
N ARG A 552 -24.24 -13.46 16.45
CA ARG A 552 -25.54 -13.33 15.78
C ARG A 552 -25.39 -12.32 14.65
N ASP A 553 -25.35 -12.81 13.44
CA ASP A 553 -24.97 -12.03 12.27
C ASP A 553 -26.16 -11.69 11.38
N LEU A 554 -26.04 -10.58 10.65
CA LEU A 554 -26.94 -10.20 9.57
C LEU A 554 -26.15 -10.16 8.26
N LEU A 555 -26.44 -11.11 7.37
CA LEU A 555 -25.81 -11.21 6.05
C LEU A 555 -26.84 -10.88 4.98
N VAL A 556 -26.52 -9.94 4.08
CA VAL A 556 -27.39 -9.55 2.95
C VAL A 556 -26.57 -9.60 1.66
N GLY A 557 -26.90 -10.52 0.75
CA GLY A 557 -26.22 -10.69 -0.55
C GLY A 557 -26.51 -9.54 -1.51
N ARG A 558 -27.80 -9.22 -1.67
CA ARG A 558 -28.39 -8.27 -2.64
C ARG A 558 -28.56 -8.88 -4.03
N ALA A 559 -27.98 -8.28 -5.07
CA ALA A 559 -28.08 -8.84 -6.40
C ALA A 559 -26.79 -9.60 -6.66
N GLY A 560 -26.86 -10.79 -7.24
CA GLY A 560 -25.64 -11.58 -7.44
C GLY A 560 -25.93 -13.06 -7.50
N HIS A 561 -24.89 -13.86 -7.39
CA HIS A 561 -25.02 -15.28 -7.05
C HIS A 561 -24.18 -15.46 -5.79
N ASP A 562 -24.81 -15.18 -4.66
CA ASP A 562 -24.11 -14.94 -3.42
C ASP A 562 -23.99 -16.22 -2.61
N THR A 563 -22.91 -16.32 -1.82
CA THR A 563 -22.76 -17.37 -0.81
C THR A 563 -22.70 -16.71 0.55
N LEU A 564 -23.68 -16.99 1.39
CA LEU A 564 -23.84 -16.44 2.73
C LEU A 564 -23.66 -17.57 3.73
N THR A 565 -22.68 -17.46 4.63
CA THR A 565 -22.45 -18.40 5.72
C THR A 565 -22.59 -17.67 7.05
N GLY A 566 -23.66 -17.94 7.81
CA GLY A 566 -23.88 -17.37 9.15
C GLY A 566 -22.77 -17.81 10.11
N GLY A 567 -22.66 -19.12 10.32
CA GLY A 567 -21.62 -19.70 11.15
C GLY A 567 -22.19 -20.19 12.48
N ALA A 568 -21.72 -19.67 13.60
CA ALA A 568 -22.19 -20.08 14.92
C ALA A 568 -22.97 -18.97 15.64
N GLY A 569 -24.25 -19.18 15.87
CA GLY A 569 -25.16 -18.28 16.56
C GLY A 569 -26.51 -18.26 15.87
N ASN A 570 -27.35 -17.27 16.15
CA ASN A 570 -28.69 -17.22 15.58
C ASN A 570 -28.73 -16.16 14.48
N ASP A 571 -28.39 -16.56 13.27
CA ASP A 571 -28.07 -15.66 12.18
C ASP A 571 -29.30 -15.29 11.36
N THR A 572 -29.19 -14.21 10.61
CA THR A 572 -30.22 -13.72 9.70
C THR A 572 -29.61 -13.51 8.33
N LEU A 573 -30.08 -14.26 7.33
CA LEU A 573 -29.52 -14.29 5.98
C LEU A 573 -30.58 -13.84 4.96
N SER A 574 -30.21 -12.95 4.04
CA SER A 574 -31.04 -12.54 2.89
C SER A 574 -30.20 -12.64 1.62
N GLY A 575 -30.50 -13.59 0.74
CA GLY A 575 -29.85 -13.68 -0.57
C GLY A 575 -30.28 -12.55 -1.50
N ASP A 576 -31.55 -12.15 -1.40
CA ASP A 576 -32.24 -11.25 -2.34
C ASP A 576 -32.26 -11.84 -3.77
N ASN A 577 -31.95 -11.06 -4.81
CA ASN A 577 -32.10 -11.52 -6.19
C ASN A 577 -30.85 -12.26 -6.64
N GLY A 578 -30.98 -13.53 -7.00
CA GLY A 578 -29.80 -14.30 -7.32
C GLY A 578 -30.03 -15.78 -7.41
N ASN A 579 -28.94 -16.54 -7.47
CA ASN A 579 -29.01 -17.98 -7.26
C ASN A 579 -28.06 -18.21 -6.11
N ASP A 580 -28.62 -18.14 -4.91
CA ASP A 580 -27.82 -17.91 -3.72
C ASP A 580 -27.67 -19.20 -2.92
N LEU A 581 -26.56 -19.30 -2.20
CA LEU A 581 -26.31 -20.34 -1.22
C LEU A 581 -26.38 -19.73 0.18
N LEU A 582 -27.43 -20.07 0.93
CA LEU A 582 -27.64 -19.62 2.30
C LEU A 582 -27.35 -20.78 3.27
N LEU A 583 -26.28 -20.63 4.04
CA LEU A 583 -25.84 -21.59 5.05
C LEU A 583 -25.98 -20.92 6.42
N GLY A 584 -26.99 -21.30 7.22
CA GLY A 584 -27.16 -20.72 8.56
C GLY A 584 -26.05 -21.18 9.50
N GLY A 585 -25.96 -22.49 9.73
CA GLY A 585 -24.85 -23.10 10.46
C GLY A 585 -25.29 -23.71 11.79
N LEU A 586 -24.64 -23.31 12.89
CA LEU A 586 -24.99 -23.75 14.24
C LEU A 586 -25.85 -22.70 14.92
N GLY A 587 -27.07 -23.04 15.28
CA GLY A 587 -27.94 -22.20 16.08
C GLY A 587 -29.36 -22.26 15.55
N SER A 588 -30.11 -21.17 15.69
CA SER A 588 -31.44 -21.03 15.09
C SER A 588 -31.42 -19.87 14.12
N ASP A 589 -31.33 -20.23 12.84
CA ASP A 589 -31.04 -19.30 11.76
C ASP A 589 -32.30 -18.95 10.99
N THR A 590 -32.35 -17.72 10.50
CA THR A 590 -33.52 -17.18 9.77
C THR A 590 -33.13 -16.77 8.37
N ALA A 591 -33.81 -17.31 7.36
CA ALA A 591 -33.75 -16.77 6.01
C ALA A 591 -34.90 -15.78 5.78
N ILE A 592 -34.56 -14.59 5.28
CA ILE A 592 -35.49 -13.52 4.94
C ILE A 592 -35.64 -13.45 3.42
N PHE A 593 -36.88 -13.31 2.97
CA PHE A 593 -37.26 -13.13 1.58
C PHE A 593 -38.17 -11.90 1.46
N ASP A 594 -37.58 -10.69 1.59
CA ASP A 594 -38.31 -9.41 1.54
C ASP A 594 -38.62 -9.00 0.08
N ALA A 595 -39.41 -9.83 -0.60
CA ALA A 595 -39.84 -9.61 -1.97
C ALA A 595 -41.14 -8.82 -2.02
N ALA A 596 -41.29 -7.98 -3.04
CA ALA A 596 -42.59 -7.37 -3.38
C ALA A 596 -43.57 -8.38 -4.02
N GLY A 597 -43.05 -9.47 -4.59
CA GLY A 597 -43.81 -10.57 -5.16
C GLY A 597 -43.80 -11.79 -4.24
N GLY A 598 -44.74 -12.72 -4.43
CA GLY A 598 -44.84 -13.91 -3.58
C GLY A 598 -43.67 -14.88 -3.74
N VAL A 599 -43.13 -15.37 -2.63
CA VAL A 599 -42.04 -16.35 -2.57
C VAL A 599 -42.52 -17.77 -2.24
N ARG A 600 -41.71 -18.78 -2.56
CA ARG A 600 -41.99 -20.20 -2.29
C ARG A 600 -40.76 -20.87 -1.72
N VAL A 601 -40.80 -21.18 -0.43
CA VAL A 601 -39.65 -21.75 0.27
C VAL A 601 -40.08 -22.95 1.11
N ASN A 602 -39.30 -24.03 1.04
CA ASN A 602 -39.53 -25.27 1.77
C ASN A 602 -38.23 -25.77 2.41
N LEU A 603 -38.17 -25.74 3.74
CA LEU A 603 -37.01 -26.17 4.52
C LEU A 603 -36.81 -27.69 4.57
N ASN A 604 -37.78 -28.49 4.12
CA ASN A 604 -37.59 -29.93 3.93
C ASN A 604 -36.81 -30.27 2.64
N LEU A 605 -36.58 -29.29 1.75
CA LEU A 605 -35.75 -29.47 0.56
C LEU A 605 -34.30 -29.09 0.87
N THR A 606 -33.37 -30.00 0.57
CA THR A 606 -31.92 -29.78 0.79
C THR A 606 -31.17 -29.37 -0.48
N GLY A 607 -31.83 -29.45 -1.64
CA GLY A 607 -31.30 -29.00 -2.92
C GLY A 607 -31.79 -27.59 -3.27
N VAL A 608 -31.39 -27.13 -4.46
CA VAL A 608 -31.84 -25.84 -5.00
C VAL A 608 -33.36 -25.79 -5.19
N GLN A 609 -33.97 -24.63 -4.92
CA GLN A 609 -35.39 -24.38 -5.06
C GLN A 609 -35.65 -23.01 -5.67
N ALA A 610 -36.68 -22.89 -6.51
CA ALA A 610 -37.08 -21.62 -7.09
C ALA A 610 -37.87 -20.82 -6.04
N THR A 611 -37.21 -19.88 -5.38
CA THR A 611 -37.75 -19.11 -4.25
C THR A 611 -38.64 -17.96 -4.68
N GLY A 612 -38.49 -17.47 -5.91
CA GLY A 612 -39.17 -16.27 -6.40
C GLY A 612 -38.28 -15.03 -6.44
N GLN A 613 -37.12 -15.07 -5.77
CA GLN A 613 -36.03 -14.11 -5.95
C GLN A 613 -34.83 -14.75 -6.68
N GLY A 614 -34.83 -16.08 -6.81
CA GLY A 614 -34.21 -16.81 -7.90
C GLY A 614 -34.15 -18.31 -7.60
N THR A 615 -33.01 -18.98 -7.83
CA THR A 615 -32.85 -20.42 -7.58
C THR A 615 -31.83 -20.67 -6.47
N ASP A 616 -32.33 -20.75 -5.24
CA ASP A 616 -31.49 -20.71 -4.05
C ASP A 616 -31.37 -22.09 -3.41
N GLN A 617 -30.25 -22.32 -2.73
CA GLN A 617 -30.03 -23.48 -1.88
C GLN A 617 -29.91 -23.01 -0.42
N LEU A 618 -30.73 -23.62 0.44
CA LEU A 618 -30.73 -23.33 1.87
C LEU A 618 -30.27 -24.58 2.63
N ALA A 619 -29.38 -24.40 3.61
CA ALA A 619 -28.99 -25.46 4.54
C ALA A 619 -28.75 -24.89 5.95
N GLY A 620 -29.17 -25.65 6.97
CA GLY A 620 -29.08 -25.22 8.37
C GLY A 620 -29.87 -23.93 8.62
N ILE A 621 -31.09 -23.84 8.07
CA ILE A 621 -32.02 -22.73 8.32
C ILE A 621 -33.25 -23.33 9.00
N GLU A 622 -33.65 -22.75 10.13
CA GLU A 622 -34.80 -23.20 10.92
C GLU A 622 -36.01 -22.28 10.77
N ASN A 623 -35.82 -21.02 10.38
CA ASN A 623 -36.87 -20.01 10.36
C ASN A 623 -36.96 -19.31 9.00
N LEU A 624 -38.17 -18.89 8.64
CA LEU A 624 -38.45 -18.18 7.38
C LEU A 624 -39.27 -16.92 7.65
N THR A 625 -38.93 -15.83 6.97
CA THR A 625 -39.74 -14.62 6.91
C THR A 625 -39.97 -14.21 5.45
N GLY A 626 -41.22 -14.05 5.06
CA GLY A 626 -41.67 -13.56 3.77
C GLY A 626 -41.68 -12.04 3.68
N GLY A 627 -42.25 -11.53 2.58
CA GLY A 627 -42.29 -10.12 2.22
C GLY A 627 -43.71 -9.56 2.17
N ALA A 628 -43.98 -8.69 1.20
CA ALA A 628 -45.32 -8.11 0.99
C ALA A 628 -46.16 -8.90 -0.04
N GLY A 629 -45.62 -10.03 -0.53
CA GLY A 629 -46.18 -10.87 -1.56
C GLY A 629 -47.15 -11.92 -1.04
N ALA A 630 -47.75 -12.72 -1.92
CA ALA A 630 -48.52 -13.89 -1.49
C ALA A 630 -47.57 -15.09 -1.34
N ASP A 631 -47.06 -15.29 -0.13
CA ASP A 631 -45.95 -16.18 0.15
C ASP A 631 -46.40 -17.61 0.48
N ARG A 632 -45.51 -18.57 0.24
CA ARG A 632 -45.70 -19.98 0.61
C ARG A 632 -44.46 -20.48 1.32
N LEU A 633 -44.52 -20.47 2.65
CA LEU A 633 -43.40 -20.84 3.51
C LEU A 633 -43.70 -22.17 4.20
N GLN A 634 -42.79 -23.11 4.08
CA GLN A 634 -42.91 -24.44 4.68
C GLN A 634 -41.69 -24.70 5.57
N GLY A 635 -41.97 -25.00 6.84
CA GLY A 635 -41.00 -25.45 7.82
C GLY A 635 -40.47 -26.87 7.53
N ASN A 636 -39.84 -27.46 8.53
CA ASN A 636 -39.32 -28.80 8.51
C ASN A 636 -39.80 -29.58 9.75
N THR A 637 -39.05 -30.58 10.21
CA THR A 637 -39.44 -31.38 11.39
C THR A 637 -38.95 -30.81 12.72
N GLN A 638 -38.34 -29.62 12.71
CA GLN A 638 -37.88 -28.90 13.90
C GLN A 638 -38.89 -27.83 14.29
N ALA A 639 -38.73 -27.22 15.47
CA ALA A 639 -39.51 -26.05 15.83
C ALA A 639 -39.11 -24.87 14.95
N ASN A 640 -40.04 -24.38 14.13
CA ASN A 640 -39.82 -23.30 13.18
C ASN A 640 -40.58 -22.03 13.58
N VAL A 641 -40.00 -20.87 13.26
CA VAL A 641 -40.70 -19.59 13.24
C VAL A 641 -40.92 -19.20 11.77
N LEU A 642 -42.19 -19.09 11.38
CA LEU A 642 -42.61 -18.72 10.02
C LEU A 642 -43.42 -17.43 10.06
N GLY A 643 -42.95 -16.38 9.38
CA GLY A 643 -43.66 -15.11 9.24
C GLY A 643 -44.03 -14.83 7.79
N GLY A 644 -45.32 -14.61 7.48
CA GLY A 644 -45.80 -14.20 6.15
C GLY A 644 -45.63 -12.71 5.86
N ALA A 645 -45.67 -11.89 6.91
CA ALA A 645 -45.58 -10.43 6.87
C ALA A 645 -46.80 -9.76 6.23
N GLY A 646 -46.85 -9.55 4.92
CA GLY A 646 -48.02 -8.94 4.27
C GLY A 646 -48.36 -9.64 2.98
N GLY A 647 -49.63 -9.68 2.62
CA GLY A 647 -50.12 -10.45 1.48
C GLY A 647 -51.01 -11.59 1.93
N ASN A 648 -51.38 -12.49 1.01
CA ASN A 648 -52.22 -13.63 1.34
C ASN A 648 -51.35 -14.88 1.38
N ASP A 649 -50.93 -15.25 2.58
CA ASP A 649 -49.83 -16.18 2.76
C ASP A 649 -50.32 -17.60 3.02
N THR A 650 -49.44 -18.58 2.75
CA THR A 650 -49.64 -19.97 3.14
C THR A 650 -48.44 -20.43 3.95
N LEU A 651 -48.62 -20.60 5.25
CA LEU A 651 -47.59 -21.06 6.18
C LEU A 651 -47.88 -22.50 6.61
N THR A 652 -46.87 -23.36 6.62
CA THR A 652 -47.00 -24.77 7.04
C THR A 652 -45.83 -25.17 7.92
N GLY A 653 -46.07 -25.45 9.20
CA GLY A 653 -45.04 -25.83 10.19
C GLY A 653 -44.49 -27.24 9.97
N TRP A 654 -45.40 -28.20 9.80
CA TRP A 654 -45.18 -29.66 9.69
C TRP A 654 -45.07 -30.38 11.02
N SER A 655 -43.89 -30.47 11.62
CA SER A 655 -43.71 -31.17 12.89
C SER A 655 -42.73 -30.38 13.72
N GLY A 656 -43.00 -30.20 15.00
CA GLY A 656 -42.27 -29.24 15.80
C GLY A 656 -43.24 -28.49 16.69
N ASN A 657 -42.74 -27.61 17.55
CA ASN A 657 -43.61 -26.65 18.21
C ASN A 657 -43.41 -25.33 17.49
N ASP A 658 -44.23 -25.10 16.47
CA ASP A 658 -44.00 -24.04 15.49
C ASP A 658 -44.69 -22.74 15.90
N LEU A 659 -44.10 -21.60 15.52
CA LEU A 659 -44.73 -20.28 15.60
C LEU A 659 -45.03 -19.80 14.19
N LEU A 660 -46.31 -19.73 13.83
CA LEU A 660 -46.77 -19.25 12.54
C LEU A 660 -47.45 -17.89 12.72
N VAL A 661 -46.95 -16.88 12.01
CA VAL A 661 -47.48 -15.51 12.01
C VAL A 661 -47.85 -15.13 10.58
N GLY A 662 -49.14 -15.09 10.25
CA GLY A 662 -49.64 -14.73 8.92
C GLY A 662 -49.25 -13.30 8.57
N GLY A 663 -49.74 -12.35 9.37
CA GLY A 663 -49.36 -10.94 9.23
C GLY A 663 -50.54 -10.12 8.77
N GLY A 664 -50.50 -9.52 7.59
CA GLY A 664 -51.62 -8.75 7.06
C GLY A 664 -52.11 -9.32 5.73
N GLY A 665 -53.38 -9.67 5.64
CA GLY A 665 -54.03 -10.19 4.44
C GLY A 665 -54.87 -11.42 4.78
N HIS A 666 -55.21 -12.24 3.79
CA HIS A 666 -56.03 -13.43 4.00
C HIS A 666 -55.17 -14.68 4.00
N ASP A 667 -54.78 -15.10 5.19
CA ASP A 667 -53.71 -16.08 5.37
C ASP A 667 -54.25 -17.49 5.59
N ARG A 668 -53.40 -18.48 5.30
CA ARG A 668 -53.64 -19.88 5.58
C ARG A 668 -52.47 -20.44 6.39
N LEU A 669 -52.72 -20.73 7.66
CA LEU A 669 -51.73 -21.28 8.57
C LEU A 669 -52.10 -22.74 8.90
N ALA A 670 -51.12 -23.62 8.83
CA ALA A 670 -51.24 -25.01 9.26
C ALA A 670 -50.04 -25.37 10.15
N GLY A 671 -50.26 -25.59 11.45
CA GLY A 671 -49.24 -25.97 12.42
C GLY A 671 -48.66 -27.34 12.07
N GLY A 672 -49.45 -28.39 12.24
CA GLY A 672 -49.06 -29.75 11.86
C GLY A 672 -49.08 -30.68 13.07
N ASN A 673 -47.93 -31.24 13.45
CA ASN A 673 -47.81 -32.04 14.66
C ASN A 673 -46.95 -31.29 15.68
N GLY A 674 -47.34 -31.35 16.94
CA GLY A 674 -46.66 -30.69 18.05
C GLY A 674 -47.51 -29.54 18.57
N ASN A 675 -46.99 -28.79 19.52
CA ASN A 675 -47.76 -27.74 20.19
C ASN A 675 -47.48 -26.42 19.50
N ASP A 676 -48.33 -26.06 18.54
CA ASP A 676 -48.10 -24.93 17.65
C ASP A 676 -48.74 -23.64 18.18
N THR A 677 -48.18 -22.50 17.80
CA THR A 677 -48.77 -21.18 18.05
C THR A 677 -49.08 -20.51 16.73
N LEU A 678 -50.36 -20.24 16.49
CA LEU A 678 -50.86 -19.63 15.26
C LEU A 678 -51.39 -18.23 15.56
N ILE A 679 -50.85 -17.24 14.86
CA ILE A 679 -51.30 -15.85 14.85
C ILE A 679 -51.66 -15.52 13.40
N GLY A 680 -52.96 -15.47 13.09
CA GLY A 680 -53.43 -15.09 11.75
C GLY A 680 -52.94 -13.68 11.38
N GLY A 681 -53.10 -12.74 12.31
CA GLY A 681 -52.82 -11.35 12.04
C GLY A 681 -54.08 -10.67 11.50
N GLY A 682 -53.96 -9.64 10.68
CA GLY A 682 -55.14 -8.91 10.22
C GLY A 682 -55.67 -9.42 8.89
N GLY A 683 -56.93 -9.83 8.88
CA GLY A 683 -57.65 -10.08 7.64
C GLY A 683 -58.73 -11.12 7.82
N ALA A 684 -58.70 -12.20 7.06
CA ALA A 684 -59.69 -13.26 7.23
C ALA A 684 -59.01 -14.60 7.01
N ASP A 685 -58.55 -15.16 8.12
CA ASP A 685 -57.52 -16.19 8.09
C ASP A 685 -58.09 -17.58 8.29
N TRP A 686 -57.38 -18.57 7.76
CA TRP A 686 -57.68 -19.99 7.89
C TRP A 686 -56.59 -20.64 8.73
N LEU A 687 -56.93 -20.99 9.96
CA LEU A 687 -56.01 -21.54 10.95
C LEU A 687 -56.32 -23.01 11.19
N ALA A 688 -55.31 -23.86 11.05
CA ALA A 688 -55.37 -25.28 11.37
C ALA A 688 -54.22 -25.61 12.34
N GLY A 689 -54.53 -26.04 13.56
CA GLY A 689 -53.51 -26.39 14.57
C GLY A 689 -52.87 -27.73 14.22
N GLY A 690 -53.71 -28.74 14.04
CA GLY A 690 -53.31 -30.09 13.70
C GLY A 690 -53.35 -31.01 14.92
N ASN A 691 -52.30 -31.79 15.13
CA ASN A 691 -52.19 -32.69 16.28
C ASN A 691 -51.28 -32.05 17.34
N GLY A 692 -51.78 -31.90 18.56
CA GLY A 692 -50.99 -31.40 19.67
C GLY A 692 -51.86 -30.56 20.58
N ALA A 693 -51.23 -29.79 21.45
CA ALA A 693 -51.93 -28.77 22.23
C ALA A 693 -51.60 -27.41 21.62
N ASP A 694 -52.49 -26.94 20.74
CA ASP A 694 -52.23 -25.76 19.92
C ASP A 694 -52.77 -24.48 20.54
N SER A 695 -52.16 -23.35 20.18
CA SER A 695 -52.49 -22.02 20.65
C SER A 695 -52.90 -21.12 19.49
N PHE A 696 -54.17 -20.71 19.45
CA PHE A 696 -54.67 -19.74 18.49
C PHE A 696 -54.76 -18.37 19.15
N ASN A 697 -53.91 -17.44 18.73
CA ASN A 697 -53.73 -16.15 19.40
C ASN A 697 -54.32 -15.00 18.59
N PHE A 698 -55.25 -14.28 19.20
CA PHE A 698 -55.96 -13.15 18.61
C PHE A 698 -55.79 -11.89 19.44
N ASN A 699 -55.84 -10.74 18.79
CA ASN A 699 -55.76 -9.41 19.40
C ASN A 699 -56.77 -8.45 18.75
N THR A 700 -56.62 -7.15 18.99
CA THR A 700 -57.52 -6.12 18.47
C THR A 700 -57.46 -5.93 16.95
N ASN A 701 -56.46 -6.48 16.28
CA ASN A 701 -56.23 -6.35 14.84
C ASN A 701 -56.50 -7.65 14.06
N SER A 702 -57.06 -8.70 14.70
CA SER A 702 -57.14 -10.03 14.07
C SER A 702 -58.08 -10.14 12.85
N GLY A 703 -59.09 -9.29 12.72
CA GLY A 703 -60.07 -9.45 11.63
C GLY A 703 -61.02 -10.63 11.85
N ASN A 704 -61.36 -11.36 10.78
CA ASN A 704 -62.45 -12.34 10.73
C ASN A 704 -61.97 -13.74 10.33
N ASP A 705 -61.62 -14.53 11.33
CA ASP A 705 -60.84 -15.74 11.15
C ASP A 705 -61.67 -17.02 11.27
N ARG A 706 -61.06 -18.14 10.90
CA ARG A 706 -61.66 -19.47 10.97
C ARG A 706 -60.64 -20.49 11.46
N ILE A 707 -60.98 -21.18 12.55
CA ILE A 707 -60.23 -22.35 13.04
C ILE A 707 -60.93 -23.62 12.53
N VAL A 708 -60.22 -24.47 11.79
CA VAL A 708 -60.84 -25.58 11.03
C VAL A 708 -60.77 -26.96 11.69
N ASP A 709 -59.96 -27.14 12.72
CA ASP A 709 -59.67 -28.45 13.33
C ASP A 709 -59.47 -28.44 14.85
N PHE A 710 -59.97 -27.40 15.54
CA PHE A 710 -59.82 -27.22 16.99
C PHE A 710 -60.19 -28.47 17.81
N ASP A 711 -59.26 -28.99 18.60
CA ASP A 711 -59.48 -30.01 19.62
C ASP A 711 -59.72 -29.36 20.99
N ALA A 712 -60.98 -29.32 21.41
CA ALA A 712 -61.38 -28.76 22.70
C ALA A 712 -60.76 -29.45 23.94
N GLN A 713 -60.06 -30.58 23.79
CA GLN A 713 -59.36 -31.25 24.90
C GLN A 713 -57.89 -30.86 25.01
N ALA A 714 -57.31 -30.24 23.97
CA ALA A 714 -55.88 -29.97 23.89
C ALA A 714 -55.57 -28.51 23.52
N ASP A 715 -56.38 -27.92 22.65
CA ASP A 715 -56.14 -26.60 22.08
C ASP A 715 -56.70 -25.48 22.93
N VAL A 716 -56.12 -24.30 22.75
CA VAL A 716 -56.48 -23.08 23.45
C VAL A 716 -56.64 -21.93 22.48
N ILE A 717 -57.73 -21.18 22.62
CA ILE A 717 -57.94 -19.88 21.99
C ILE A 717 -57.58 -18.81 23.01
N ARG A 718 -56.65 -17.92 22.65
CA ARG A 718 -56.26 -16.77 23.46
C ARG A 718 -56.70 -15.49 22.77
N ILE A 719 -57.46 -14.67 23.49
CA ILE A 719 -57.89 -13.36 23.01
C ILE A 719 -57.32 -12.29 23.95
N ASP A 720 -56.34 -11.54 23.44
CA ASP A 720 -55.80 -10.35 24.12
C ASP A 720 -56.77 -9.19 23.93
N VAL A 721 -57.61 -9.01 24.94
CA VAL A 721 -58.49 -7.85 25.10
C VAL A 721 -58.14 -7.26 26.44
N ALA A 722 -57.68 -6.01 26.45
CA ALA A 722 -57.14 -5.30 27.62
C ALA A 722 -58.07 -5.18 28.87
N ASN A 723 -59.20 -5.89 28.94
CA ASN A 723 -60.00 -6.07 30.15
C ASN A 723 -60.91 -7.33 30.09
N PRO A 724 -60.74 -8.34 30.97
CA PRO A 724 -61.58 -9.56 31.03
C PRO A 724 -63.06 -9.32 31.39
N GLY A 725 -63.43 -8.09 31.74
CA GLY A 725 -64.81 -7.67 32.06
C GLY A 725 -65.47 -6.77 31.01
N ALA A 726 -64.90 -6.62 29.81
CA ALA A 726 -65.44 -5.71 28.81
C ALA A 726 -66.75 -6.25 28.18
N PRO A 727 -67.85 -5.47 28.16
CA PRO A 727 -69.04 -5.78 27.39
C PRO A 727 -68.69 -5.69 25.90
N GLY A 728 -68.38 -6.81 25.27
CA GLY A 728 -67.94 -6.79 23.87
C GLY A 728 -67.61 -8.14 23.26
N VAL A 729 -67.21 -9.15 24.06
CA VAL A 729 -67.04 -10.52 23.56
C VAL A 729 -68.39 -11.24 23.57
N SER A 730 -68.78 -11.82 22.44
CA SER A 730 -69.97 -12.67 22.32
C SER A 730 -69.59 -14.03 21.77
N VAL A 731 -70.09 -15.09 22.41
CA VAL A 731 -69.91 -16.48 21.98
C VAL A 731 -71.29 -17.01 21.58
N SER A 732 -71.45 -17.43 20.32
CA SER A 732 -72.75 -17.85 19.78
C SER A 732 -72.65 -19.08 18.89
N ALA A 733 -73.66 -19.96 18.98
CA ALA A 733 -73.78 -21.10 18.09
C ALA A 733 -74.22 -20.66 16.69
N THR A 734 -73.60 -21.22 15.66
CA THR A 734 -73.96 -21.03 14.25
C THR A 734 -74.17 -22.38 13.57
N ALA A 735 -74.66 -22.37 12.33
CA ALA A 735 -74.82 -23.61 11.55
C ALA A 735 -73.49 -24.33 11.23
N GLY A 736 -72.34 -23.65 11.39
CA GLY A 736 -71.01 -24.17 11.05
C GLY A 736 -70.05 -24.35 12.23
N GLY A 737 -70.49 -24.12 13.47
CA GLY A 737 -69.64 -24.15 14.67
C GLY A 737 -69.94 -23.00 15.63
N THR A 738 -68.94 -22.57 16.40
CA THR A 738 -69.05 -21.49 17.38
C THR A 738 -68.40 -20.21 16.85
N LEU A 739 -69.15 -19.11 16.85
CA LEU A 739 -68.66 -17.78 16.51
C LEU A 739 -68.33 -17.02 17.80
N ILE A 740 -67.07 -16.62 17.94
CA ILE A 740 -66.59 -15.72 18.99
C ILE A 740 -66.34 -14.36 18.34
N ALA A 741 -66.97 -13.29 18.81
CA ALA A 741 -66.83 -11.96 18.22
C ALA A 741 -66.52 -10.90 19.28
N TRP A 742 -65.58 -10.00 18.99
CA TRP A 742 -65.17 -8.89 19.86
C TRP A 742 -64.88 -7.63 19.03
N GLY A 743 -65.60 -6.55 19.31
CA GLY A 743 -65.48 -5.33 18.51
C GLY A 743 -65.82 -5.57 17.03
N SER A 744 -64.88 -5.32 16.13
CA SER A 744 -64.99 -5.60 14.69
C SER A 744 -64.40 -6.95 14.26
N ASN A 745 -63.84 -7.71 15.20
CA ASN A 745 -63.15 -8.97 14.94
C ASN A 745 -64.04 -10.17 15.30
N SER A 746 -63.78 -11.30 14.66
CA SER A 746 -64.43 -12.55 15.00
C SER A 746 -63.58 -13.76 14.62
N VAL A 747 -63.80 -14.88 15.31
CA VAL A 747 -63.28 -16.19 14.90
C VAL A 747 -64.42 -17.21 14.89
N LEU A 748 -64.55 -17.94 13.78
CA LEU A 748 -65.43 -19.09 13.65
C LEU A 748 -64.66 -20.39 13.91
N VAL A 749 -64.95 -21.01 15.06
CA VAL A 749 -64.40 -22.31 15.45
C VAL A 749 -65.31 -23.40 14.91
N THR A 750 -64.84 -24.14 13.90
CA THR A 750 -65.70 -25.06 13.16
C THR A 750 -65.94 -26.37 13.92
N ASN A 751 -67.14 -26.93 13.78
CA ASN A 751 -67.53 -28.20 14.43
C ASN A 751 -67.41 -28.26 15.96
N VAL A 752 -67.17 -27.13 16.61
CA VAL A 752 -67.14 -26.99 18.07
C VAL A 752 -68.41 -26.27 18.52
N THR A 753 -69.06 -26.79 19.56
CA THR A 753 -70.22 -26.14 20.19
C THR A 753 -69.79 -25.18 21.30
N PRO A 754 -70.57 -24.14 21.63
CA PRO A 754 -70.16 -23.18 22.66
C PRO A 754 -69.88 -23.80 24.03
N GLY A 755 -70.54 -24.92 24.36
CA GLY A 755 -70.32 -25.62 25.63
C GLY A 755 -69.03 -26.46 25.70
N GLN A 756 -68.31 -26.60 24.59
CA GLN A 756 -66.99 -27.24 24.54
C GLN A 756 -65.84 -26.24 24.72
N LEU A 757 -66.13 -24.93 24.72
CA LEU A 757 -65.16 -23.88 25.03
C LEU A 757 -65.30 -23.52 26.50
N ASP A 758 -64.67 -24.29 27.38
CA ASP A 758 -64.60 -23.97 28.80
C ASP A 758 -63.52 -22.91 29.12
N ASP A 759 -63.34 -22.60 30.39
CA ASP A 759 -62.40 -21.57 30.84
C ASP A 759 -60.92 -21.93 30.57
N ASP A 760 -60.62 -23.21 30.28
CA ASP A 760 -59.29 -23.68 29.93
C ASP A 760 -59.04 -23.61 28.41
N ALA A 761 -60.10 -23.80 27.60
CA ALA A 761 -60.05 -23.75 26.13
C ALA A 761 -60.20 -22.34 25.54
N LEU A 762 -60.86 -21.41 26.24
CA LEU A 762 -61.01 -20.00 25.83
C LEU A 762 -60.50 -19.05 26.91
N ILE A 763 -59.31 -18.50 26.69
CA ILE A 763 -58.61 -17.65 27.65
C ILE A 763 -58.63 -16.20 27.19
N PHE A 764 -59.05 -15.32 28.09
CA PHE A 764 -58.91 -13.87 27.94
C PHE A 764 -57.68 -13.42 28.74
N ILE A 765 -56.68 -12.86 28.04
CA ILE A 765 -55.41 -12.40 28.63
C ILE A 765 -55.35 -10.89 28.74
#